data_AF-A0AAD3DJC0-F1
#
_entry.id   AF-A0AAD3DJC0-F1
#
_cell.length_a   1.000
_cell.length_b   1.000
_cell.length_c   1.000
_cell.angle_alpha   90.00
_cell.angle_beta   90.00
_cell.angle_gamma   90.00
#
_symmetry.space_group_name_H-M   'P 1'
#
loop_
_entity.id
_entity.type
_entity.pdbx_description
1 polymer ?
#
loop_
_entity_poly.entity_id
_entity_poly.type
_entity_poly.pdbx_seq_one_letter_code
_entity_poly.pdbx_strand_id
1 'polypeptide(L)'
;MGDVSYIVDSLGLPPFSYQMSLLNFTEKGPQELLQLLSDVFSTISPKHQKVDITKETPDQTADRLIGFLKIIKYRPNVQDPLLFRQLVASGDRETLYQILRWVVPQPQLLEKRAFVGYYLSFPDMPEEFNFDPDIMELKEEIKGMQQEFIELHKSSDAIKNLSKDTLALKNKIKSLEEERERLGEKVERAKAAVDKLPDRSSYMEVCTNLRKQQDEEVNLSTAIQTQKGLLEKAEGNYHRAAARLRELQLSYQEGSAAKLLETLNEDVKNLRAQVNERYPKDVEKRQKRLGALSEALASGISTEMDLQRLQQQATTLHNQIQEIQERKVAQDKARQGDKAYLQLRQAQQMATVSARKKEELAAKQERLQEKKTALTAQLDKLNVDGGGSGTVFSEEEWRNKYESMKSKLPIYKKMKKELGDLEAEVFVLAHTEELLAAQEAAMLEKVKKVEKQQGISGFTDVAQHLEKVSEAKSQMDEEKGMTLIEISRTVEEINNAINQRKQQLAPQIKKLRSVRQDFAEFEAKYNEKKTAYDNVVATFEARTAALESEVAGLKAEVAEDESRYHLLHCQLHTTDQNIKKVTSGPAAERLREKYETKLKEAEEATKALRERQREIKDTHTTGLSQIDIMNDMIRLLQLKLNLARGIAGGGLEGMMGGMSGGGASVGGQTFDTGSANVLQL
;
A
#
# COMPACT_ATOMS: atom_id res chain seq x y z
N MET A 1 34.14 -42.13 17.93
CA MET A 1 33.88 -40.68 18.09
C MET A 1 32.39 -40.35 18.15
N GLY A 2 31.61 -40.56 17.08
CA GLY A 2 30.19 -40.14 17.05
C GLY A 2 29.34 -40.58 18.25
N ASP A 3 29.48 -41.83 18.71
CA ASP A 3 28.74 -42.31 19.89
C ASP A 3 29.23 -41.69 21.21
N VAL A 4 30.51 -41.32 21.30
CA VAL A 4 31.08 -40.66 22.48
C VAL A 4 30.56 -39.24 22.61
N SER A 5 30.52 -38.47 21.53
CA SER A 5 29.87 -37.15 21.55
C SER A 5 28.38 -37.29 21.87
N TYR A 6 27.68 -38.24 21.24
CA TYR A 6 26.24 -38.42 21.48
C TYR A 6 25.91 -38.83 22.93
N ILE A 7 26.77 -39.62 23.59
CA ILE A 7 26.63 -39.92 25.04
C ILE A 7 26.87 -38.65 25.86
N VAL A 8 27.96 -37.92 25.63
CA VAL A 8 28.32 -36.72 26.40
C VAL A 8 27.28 -35.60 26.25
N ASP A 9 26.84 -35.32 25.01
CA ASP A 9 25.78 -34.35 24.71
C ASP A 9 24.47 -34.73 25.43
N SER A 10 24.11 -36.02 25.44
CA SER A 10 22.89 -36.50 26.10
C SER A 10 23.00 -36.53 27.62
N LEU A 11 24.20 -36.71 28.19
CA LEU A 11 24.46 -36.59 29.64
C LEU A 11 24.37 -35.14 30.12
N GLY A 12 24.69 -34.17 29.26
CA GLY A 12 24.55 -32.74 29.56
C GLY A 12 23.09 -32.26 29.62
N LEU A 13 22.14 -33.02 29.08
CA LEU A 13 20.70 -32.69 29.07
C LEU A 13 19.97 -33.18 30.33
N PRO A 14 18.84 -32.55 30.71
CA PRO A 14 17.94 -33.11 31.73
C PRO A 14 17.42 -34.51 31.33
N PRO A 15 17.29 -35.46 32.27
CA PRO A 15 17.38 -35.29 33.73
C PRO A 15 18.79 -35.42 34.31
N PHE A 16 19.81 -35.71 33.49
CA PHE A 16 21.16 -36.02 33.97
C PHE A 16 21.98 -34.77 34.30
N SER A 17 22.01 -33.78 33.41
CA SER A 17 22.68 -32.49 33.59
C SER A 17 24.19 -32.55 33.94
N TYR A 18 24.87 -33.67 33.68
CA TYR A 18 26.30 -33.84 33.87
C TYR A 18 27.08 -33.09 32.78
N GLN A 19 27.57 -31.89 33.10
CA GLN A 19 28.47 -31.13 32.22
C GLN A 19 29.85 -31.81 32.19
N MET A 20 30.17 -32.48 31.08
CA MET A 20 31.41 -33.24 30.90
C MET A 20 32.04 -32.91 29.55
N SER A 21 33.37 -32.81 29.48
CA SER A 21 34.07 -32.67 28.21
C SER A 21 34.24 -34.05 27.54
N LEU A 22 34.39 -34.07 26.20
CA LEU A 22 34.72 -35.30 25.47
C LEU A 22 35.98 -35.96 26.03
N LEU A 23 37.00 -35.17 26.35
CA LEU A 23 38.27 -35.66 26.90
C LEU A 23 38.05 -36.33 28.26
N ASN A 24 37.39 -35.61 29.19
CA ASN A 24 37.09 -36.08 30.54
C ASN A 24 36.21 -37.35 30.57
N PHE A 25 35.42 -37.60 29.52
CA PHE A 25 34.68 -38.85 29.35
C PHE A 25 35.55 -39.97 28.73
N THR A 26 36.47 -39.63 27.83
CA THR A 26 37.38 -40.60 27.21
C THR A 26 38.53 -41.06 28.11
N GLU A 27 38.87 -40.31 29.15
CA GLU A 27 39.93 -40.65 30.11
C GLU A 27 39.45 -41.57 31.26
N LYS A 28 38.12 -41.75 31.40
CA LYS A 28 37.53 -42.54 32.50
C LYS A 28 37.98 -44.00 32.48
N GLY A 29 38.47 -44.48 33.62
CA GLY A 29 38.77 -45.88 33.86
C GLY A 29 37.51 -46.77 33.96
N PRO A 30 37.67 -48.11 33.95
CA PRO A 30 36.54 -49.06 34.01
C PRO A 30 35.64 -48.84 35.22
N GLN A 31 36.22 -48.61 36.40
CA GLN A 31 35.49 -48.32 37.64
C GLN A 31 34.69 -47.00 37.57
N GLU A 32 35.22 -45.97 36.93
CA GLU A 32 34.49 -44.70 36.73
C GLU A 32 33.35 -44.82 35.73
N LEU A 33 33.50 -45.63 34.68
CA LEU A 33 32.45 -45.90 33.70
C LEU A 33 31.32 -46.74 34.32
N LEU A 34 31.66 -47.71 35.18
CA LEU A 34 30.69 -48.43 36.00
C LEU A 34 29.95 -47.50 36.97
N GLN A 35 30.66 -46.60 37.67
CA GLN A 35 30.01 -45.66 38.59
C GLN A 35 29.10 -44.68 37.84
N LEU A 36 29.52 -44.19 36.67
CA LEU A 36 28.70 -43.35 35.81
C LEU A 36 27.42 -44.09 35.36
N LEU A 37 27.51 -45.38 35.04
CA LEU A 37 26.33 -46.19 34.67
C LEU A 37 25.39 -46.41 35.87
N SER A 38 25.93 -46.66 37.07
CA SER A 38 25.17 -46.78 38.32
C SER A 38 24.46 -45.46 38.69
N ASP A 39 25.15 -44.33 38.55
CA ASP A 39 24.58 -42.99 38.72
C ASP A 39 23.46 -42.72 37.70
N VAL A 40 23.66 -43.06 36.41
CA VAL A 40 22.65 -42.93 35.36
C VAL A 40 21.40 -43.77 35.66
N PHE A 41 21.54 -45.02 36.10
CA PHE A 41 20.39 -45.85 36.50
C PHE A 41 19.66 -45.31 37.73
N SER A 42 20.39 -44.77 38.71
CA SER A 42 19.83 -44.11 39.89
C SER A 42 19.01 -42.86 39.53
N THR A 43 19.43 -42.13 38.49
CA THR A 43 18.69 -40.97 37.95
C THR A 43 17.46 -41.39 37.13
N ILE A 44 17.52 -42.53 36.44
CA ILE A 44 16.38 -43.08 35.65
C ILE A 44 15.31 -43.70 36.56
N SER A 45 15.68 -44.29 37.69
CA SER A 45 14.76 -44.93 38.61
C SER A 45 15.08 -44.56 40.06
N PRO A 46 14.21 -43.77 40.75
CA PRO A 46 14.44 -43.43 42.16
C PRO A 46 14.30 -44.63 43.11
N LYS A 47 13.90 -45.80 42.61
CA LYS A 47 13.95 -47.09 43.33
C LYS A 47 15.24 -47.87 43.11
N HIS A 48 16.07 -47.51 42.13
CA HIS A 48 17.41 -48.06 42.01
C HIS A 48 18.32 -47.28 42.96
N GLN A 49 18.76 -47.93 44.04
CA GLN A 49 19.58 -47.27 45.05
C GLN A 49 20.88 -46.77 44.44
N LYS A 50 21.25 -45.51 44.72
CA LYS A 50 22.57 -44.99 44.38
C LYS A 50 23.62 -45.71 45.24
N VAL A 51 24.33 -46.65 44.62
CA VAL A 51 25.46 -47.37 45.23
C VAL A 51 26.78 -46.81 44.70
N ASP A 52 27.71 -46.65 45.63
CA ASP A 52 29.12 -46.38 45.41
C ASP A 52 29.85 -47.72 45.24
N ILE A 53 30.34 -47.96 44.02
CA ILE A 53 30.85 -49.26 43.57
C ILE A 53 32.14 -49.66 44.29
N THR A 54 32.84 -48.71 44.93
CA THR A 54 34.01 -49.03 45.77
C THR A 54 33.68 -49.93 46.99
N LYS A 55 32.39 -50.18 47.26
CA LYS A 55 31.86 -50.98 48.37
C LYS A 55 31.20 -52.30 47.93
N GLU A 56 31.10 -52.56 46.63
CA GLU A 56 30.58 -53.82 46.06
C GLU A 56 31.74 -54.63 45.46
N THR A 57 31.60 -55.96 45.33
CA THR A 57 32.52 -56.70 44.45
C THR A 57 32.18 -56.44 42.97
N PRO A 58 33.14 -56.58 42.03
CA PRO A 58 32.86 -56.39 40.61
C PRO A 58 31.76 -57.32 40.07
N ASP A 59 31.68 -58.55 40.58
CA ASP A 59 30.60 -59.51 40.28
C ASP A 59 29.23 -59.04 40.78
N GLN A 60 29.13 -58.61 42.04
CA GLN A 60 27.88 -58.08 42.62
C GLN A 60 27.41 -56.82 41.87
N THR A 61 28.36 -55.95 41.53
CA THR A 61 28.13 -54.76 40.71
C THR A 61 27.56 -55.15 39.35
N ALA A 62 28.19 -56.12 38.67
CA ALA A 62 27.73 -56.60 37.37
C ALA A 62 26.32 -57.20 37.45
N ASP A 63 26.04 -58.06 38.44
CA ASP A 63 24.71 -58.66 38.61
C ASP A 63 23.63 -57.61 38.92
N ARG A 64 23.93 -56.59 39.74
CA ARG A 64 23.02 -55.47 40.02
C ARG A 64 22.70 -54.65 38.76
N LEU A 65 23.73 -54.30 37.98
CA LEU A 65 23.58 -53.51 36.74
C LEU A 65 22.87 -54.33 35.65
N ILE A 66 23.20 -55.62 35.50
CA ILE A 66 22.58 -56.55 34.55
C ILE A 66 21.12 -56.84 34.92
N GLY A 67 20.81 -56.95 36.22
CA GLY A 67 19.43 -57.02 36.72
C GLY A 67 18.60 -55.83 36.27
N PHE A 68 19.10 -54.60 36.45
CA PHE A 68 18.41 -53.39 35.97
C PHE A 68 18.26 -53.37 34.43
N LEU A 69 19.30 -53.77 33.69
CA LEU A 69 19.26 -53.89 32.23
C LEU A 69 18.18 -54.89 31.74
N LYS A 70 17.98 -56.01 32.45
CA LYS A 70 16.90 -56.99 32.21
C LYS A 70 15.50 -56.42 32.51
N ILE A 71 15.37 -55.53 33.49
CA ILE A 71 14.09 -54.86 33.80
C ILE A 71 13.70 -53.90 32.67
N ILE A 72 14.61 -53.00 32.25
CA ILE A 72 14.35 -52.01 31.20
C ILE A 72 14.32 -52.59 29.77
N LYS A 73 14.56 -53.91 29.63
CA LYS A 73 14.59 -54.68 28.38
C LYS A 73 15.69 -54.23 27.41
N TYR A 74 16.90 -54.01 27.93
CA TYR A 74 18.10 -53.92 27.10
C TYR A 74 18.37 -55.28 26.43
N ARG A 75 19.03 -55.25 25.26
CA ARG A 75 19.54 -56.44 24.56
C ARG A 75 21.03 -56.21 24.28
N PRO A 76 21.95 -56.94 24.95
CA PRO A 76 23.37 -56.85 24.67
C PRO A 76 23.72 -57.31 23.24
N ASN A 77 24.80 -56.77 22.69
CA ASN A 77 25.36 -57.24 21.42
C ASN A 77 26.03 -58.63 21.55
N VAL A 78 26.62 -58.89 22.73
CA VAL A 78 27.15 -60.20 23.12
C VAL A 78 25.99 -61.10 23.53
N GLN A 79 25.77 -62.21 22.80
CA GLN A 79 24.64 -63.10 23.09
C GLN A 79 24.91 -64.16 24.17
N ASP A 80 26.17 -64.39 24.54
CA ASP A 80 26.53 -65.24 25.70
C ASP A 80 26.35 -64.45 27.01
N PRO A 81 25.42 -64.86 27.91
CA PRO A 81 25.21 -64.18 29.19
C PRO A 81 26.42 -64.24 30.14
N LEU A 82 27.25 -65.29 30.06
CA LEU A 82 28.41 -65.47 30.95
C LEU A 82 29.54 -64.52 30.53
N LEU A 83 29.86 -64.49 29.24
CA LEU A 83 30.85 -63.55 28.70
C LEU A 83 30.39 -62.10 28.85
N PHE A 84 29.09 -61.79 28.67
CA PHE A 84 28.55 -60.45 28.96
C PHE A 84 28.68 -60.08 30.44
N ARG A 85 28.40 -61.01 31.38
CA ARG A 85 28.62 -60.79 32.83
C ARG A 85 30.08 -60.48 33.12
N GLN A 86 31.02 -61.22 32.52
CA GLN A 86 32.45 -61.00 32.69
C GLN A 86 32.91 -59.63 32.13
N LEU A 87 32.41 -59.21 30.98
CA LEU A 87 32.74 -57.89 30.38
C LEU A 87 32.16 -56.71 31.19
N VAL A 88 30.98 -56.86 31.79
CA VAL A 88 30.46 -55.84 32.71
C VAL A 88 31.26 -55.82 34.01
N ALA A 89 31.64 -56.97 34.57
CA ALA A 89 32.44 -57.06 35.80
C ALA A 89 33.87 -56.50 35.63
N SER A 90 34.50 -56.67 34.46
CA SER A 90 35.79 -56.04 34.14
C SER A 90 35.69 -54.55 33.82
N GLY A 91 34.47 -54.04 33.63
CA GLY A 91 34.20 -52.66 33.22
C GLY A 91 34.65 -52.35 31.78
N ASP A 92 34.47 -53.30 30.85
CA ASP A 92 34.91 -53.14 29.47
C ASP A 92 34.34 -51.88 28.81
N ARG A 93 35.24 -51.13 28.16
CA ARG A 93 34.97 -49.82 27.58
C ARG A 93 33.99 -49.90 26.43
N GLU A 94 34.11 -50.89 25.54
CA GLU A 94 33.20 -51.01 24.39
C GLU A 94 31.80 -51.41 24.84
N THR A 95 31.70 -52.38 25.75
CA THR A 95 30.46 -52.87 26.35
C THR A 95 29.73 -51.75 27.11
N LEU A 96 30.44 -51.00 27.98
CA LEU A 96 29.83 -49.89 28.72
C LEU A 96 29.44 -48.72 27.82
N TYR A 97 30.22 -48.42 26.76
CA TYR A 97 29.82 -47.42 25.78
C TYR A 97 28.56 -47.84 25.00
N GLN A 98 28.44 -49.12 24.60
CA GLN A 98 27.22 -49.64 23.96
C GLN A 98 25.99 -49.54 24.88
N ILE A 99 26.15 -49.82 26.17
CA ILE A 99 25.08 -49.65 27.16
C ILE A 99 24.71 -48.17 27.32
N LEU A 100 25.65 -47.28 27.62
CA LEU A 100 25.39 -45.85 27.78
C LEU A 100 24.77 -45.22 26.52
N ARG A 101 25.23 -45.63 25.33
CA ARG A 101 24.72 -45.19 24.02
C ARG A 101 23.25 -45.55 23.79
N TRP A 102 22.75 -46.60 24.43
CA TRP A 102 21.34 -47.01 24.39
C TRP A 102 20.53 -46.43 25.56
N VAL A 103 21.14 -46.28 26.74
CA VAL A 103 20.47 -45.84 27.97
C VAL A 103 20.22 -44.33 27.97
N VAL A 104 21.26 -43.53 27.82
CA VAL A 104 21.20 -42.07 28.05
C VAL A 104 20.24 -41.33 27.11
N PRO A 105 20.06 -41.68 25.81
CA PRO A 105 19.23 -40.87 24.89
C PRO A 105 17.70 -40.94 25.10
N GLN A 106 17.20 -41.84 25.97
CA GLN A 106 15.76 -42.13 26.09
C GLN A 106 15.27 -42.18 27.56
N PRO A 107 15.64 -41.21 28.43
CA PRO A 107 15.45 -41.31 29.88
C PRO A 107 13.97 -41.46 30.28
N GLN A 108 13.07 -40.67 29.69
CA GLN A 108 11.63 -40.71 29.98
C GLN A 108 10.98 -42.07 29.64
N LEU A 109 11.49 -42.78 28.62
CA LEU A 109 11.01 -44.12 28.28
C LEU A 109 11.54 -45.16 29.26
N LEU A 110 12.81 -45.03 29.68
CA LEU A 110 13.43 -45.96 30.62
C LEU A 110 12.94 -45.75 32.05
N GLU A 111 12.61 -44.53 32.45
CA GLU A 111 11.94 -44.20 33.72
C GLU A 111 10.61 -44.94 33.82
N LYS A 112 9.74 -44.78 32.82
CA LYS A 112 8.47 -45.52 32.72
C LYS A 112 8.68 -47.04 32.71
N ARG A 113 9.67 -47.55 31.97
CA ARG A 113 9.98 -48.99 31.94
C ARG A 113 10.53 -49.52 33.27
N ALA A 114 11.33 -48.76 33.98
CA ALA A 114 11.86 -49.14 35.28
C ALA A 114 10.75 -49.10 36.34
N PHE A 115 9.88 -48.08 36.32
CA PHE A 115 8.72 -47.98 37.21
C PHE A 115 7.76 -49.17 37.00
N VAL A 116 7.29 -49.40 35.77
CA VAL A 116 6.39 -50.52 35.44
C VAL A 116 7.08 -51.86 35.68
N GLY A 117 8.32 -52.01 35.22
CA GLY A 117 9.10 -53.24 35.34
C GLY A 117 9.39 -53.64 36.78
N TYR A 118 9.54 -52.68 37.71
CA TYR A 118 9.69 -52.97 39.14
C TYR A 118 8.45 -53.68 39.71
N TYR A 119 7.24 -53.23 39.38
CA TYR A 119 6.00 -53.83 39.90
C TYR A 119 5.55 -55.10 39.13
N LEU A 120 6.03 -55.30 37.90
CA LEU A 120 5.78 -56.49 37.08
C LEU A 120 6.87 -57.57 37.19
N SER A 121 7.93 -57.34 37.96
CA SER A 121 8.96 -58.33 38.25
C SER A 121 8.61 -59.12 39.50
N PHE A 122 8.50 -60.45 39.37
CA PHE A 122 8.47 -61.33 40.53
C PHE A 122 9.86 -61.39 41.19
N PRO A 123 9.95 -61.55 42.53
CA PRO A 123 11.18 -61.93 43.19
C PRO A 123 11.71 -63.26 42.64
N ASP A 124 13.03 -63.41 42.60
CA ASP A 124 13.66 -64.68 42.26
C ASP A 124 13.41 -65.70 43.40
N MET A 125 12.90 -66.87 43.06
CA MET A 125 12.34 -67.84 44.01
C MET A 125 12.81 -69.25 43.65
N PRO A 126 13.39 -70.03 44.60
CA PRO A 126 13.85 -71.39 44.31
C PRO A 126 12.73 -72.27 43.76
N GLU A 127 13.06 -73.13 42.79
CA GLU A 127 12.08 -73.95 42.06
C GLU A 127 11.27 -74.89 42.97
N GLU A 128 11.81 -75.26 44.13
CA GLU A 128 11.14 -76.01 45.19
C GLU A 128 9.83 -75.34 45.65
N PHE A 129 9.80 -74.00 45.70
CA PHE A 129 8.62 -73.19 46.11
C PHE A 129 7.71 -72.81 44.93
N ASN A 130 7.89 -73.37 43.73
CA ASN A 130 6.95 -73.20 42.62
C ASN A 130 5.75 -74.15 42.67
N PHE A 131 5.83 -75.25 43.43
CA PHE A 131 4.81 -76.30 43.46
C PHE A 131 3.94 -76.30 44.73
N ASP A 132 4.20 -75.37 45.64
CA ASP A 132 3.44 -75.17 46.88
C ASP A 132 2.06 -74.53 46.57
N PRO A 133 0.92 -75.14 46.97
CA PRO A 133 -0.42 -74.62 46.69
C PRO A 133 -0.65 -73.18 47.14
N ASP A 134 -0.24 -72.83 48.35
CA ASP A 134 -0.49 -71.51 48.95
C ASP A 134 0.29 -70.42 48.20
N ILE A 135 1.50 -70.78 47.75
CA ILE A 135 2.35 -69.91 46.93
C ILE A 135 1.82 -69.81 45.48
N MET A 136 1.17 -70.85 44.95
CA MET A 136 0.51 -70.77 43.65
C MET A 136 -0.72 -69.84 43.68
N GLU A 137 -1.58 -69.95 44.70
CA GLU A 137 -2.74 -69.05 44.87
C GLU A 137 -2.30 -67.58 44.98
N LEU A 138 -1.32 -67.29 45.84
CA LEU A 138 -0.75 -65.94 45.97
C LEU A 138 -0.11 -65.43 44.66
N LYS A 139 0.49 -66.32 43.85
CA LYS A 139 1.00 -65.97 42.51
C LYS A 139 -0.11 -65.67 41.51
N GLU A 140 -1.33 -66.16 41.69
CA GLU A 140 -2.48 -65.78 40.86
C GLU A 140 -3.12 -64.47 41.32
N GLU A 141 -3.25 -64.23 42.63
CA GLU A 141 -3.66 -62.91 43.17
C GLU A 141 -2.73 -61.79 42.71
N ILE A 142 -1.40 -61.99 42.78
CA ILE A 142 -0.41 -61.02 42.32
C ILE A 142 -0.54 -60.76 40.81
N LYS A 143 -0.81 -61.77 39.98
CA LYS A 143 -1.07 -61.57 38.54
C LYS A 143 -2.34 -60.74 38.31
N GLY A 144 -3.39 -60.95 39.10
CA GLY A 144 -4.61 -60.15 39.07
C GLY A 144 -4.33 -58.68 39.34
N MET A 145 -3.69 -58.38 40.48
CA MET A 145 -3.29 -57.01 40.85
C MET A 145 -2.32 -56.38 39.83
N GLN A 146 -1.42 -57.16 39.22
CA GLN A 146 -0.55 -56.69 38.15
C GLN A 146 -1.33 -56.29 36.88
N GLN A 147 -2.38 -57.03 36.52
CA GLN A 147 -3.25 -56.68 35.38
C GLN A 147 -4.04 -55.40 35.65
N GLU A 148 -4.64 -55.26 36.84
CA GLU A 148 -5.32 -54.02 37.24
C GLU A 148 -4.37 -52.81 37.21
N PHE A 149 -3.16 -52.96 37.74
CA PHE A 149 -2.11 -51.94 37.69
C PHE A 149 -1.77 -51.54 36.25
N ILE A 150 -1.67 -52.50 35.32
CA ILE A 150 -1.43 -52.23 33.90
C ILE A 150 -2.54 -51.36 33.28
N GLU A 151 -3.81 -51.61 33.63
CA GLU A 151 -4.95 -50.86 33.08
C GLU A 151 -5.12 -49.47 33.71
N LEU A 152 -4.91 -49.36 35.02
CA LEU A 152 -4.85 -48.08 35.74
C LEU A 152 -3.66 -47.21 35.26
N HIS A 153 -2.50 -47.80 34.99
CA HIS A 153 -1.36 -47.07 34.45
C HIS A 153 -1.58 -46.62 33.00
N LYS A 154 -2.22 -47.44 32.15
CA LYS A 154 -2.58 -47.06 30.77
C LYS A 154 -3.53 -45.86 30.74
N SER A 155 -4.60 -45.89 31.55
CA SER A 155 -5.58 -44.80 31.63
C SER A 155 -4.98 -43.52 32.23
N SER A 156 -4.19 -43.64 33.30
CA SER A 156 -3.43 -42.53 33.90
C SER A 156 -2.52 -41.83 32.88
N ASP A 157 -1.77 -42.58 32.07
CA ASP A 157 -0.87 -41.99 31.06
C ASP A 157 -1.62 -41.34 29.88
N ALA A 158 -2.78 -41.87 29.49
CA ALA A 158 -3.63 -41.24 28.49
C ALA A 158 -4.10 -39.85 28.98
N ILE A 159 -4.59 -39.77 30.22
CA ILE A 159 -5.02 -38.51 30.85
C ILE A 159 -3.83 -37.55 31.01
N LYS A 160 -2.66 -38.03 31.48
CA LYS A 160 -1.45 -37.20 31.61
C LYS A 160 -1.03 -36.59 30.28
N ASN A 161 -1.06 -37.35 29.18
CA ASN A 161 -0.70 -36.81 27.86
C ASN A 161 -1.69 -35.73 27.40
N LEU A 162 -3.00 -35.91 27.63
CA LEU A 162 -4.02 -34.89 27.35
C LEU A 162 -3.84 -33.63 28.22
N SER A 163 -3.34 -33.79 29.46
CA SER A 163 -3.21 -32.69 30.41
C SER A 163 -2.06 -31.70 30.12
N LYS A 164 -1.09 -32.06 29.25
CA LYS A 164 0.13 -31.26 29.03
C LYS A 164 -0.16 -29.84 28.53
N ASP A 165 -1.15 -29.68 27.66
CA ASP A 165 -1.52 -28.37 27.11
C ASP A 165 -2.19 -27.45 28.15
N THR A 166 -2.69 -27.99 29.27
CA THR A 166 -3.42 -27.20 30.27
C THR A 166 -2.56 -26.13 30.94
N LEU A 167 -1.24 -26.34 31.05
CA LEU A 167 -0.31 -25.34 31.62
C LEU A 167 -0.04 -24.20 30.62
N ALA A 168 0.14 -24.52 29.34
CA ALA A 168 0.26 -23.53 28.28
C ALA A 168 -1.03 -22.69 28.13
N LEU A 169 -2.20 -23.35 28.20
CA LEU A 169 -3.50 -22.69 28.19
C LEU A 169 -3.70 -21.79 29.42
N LYS A 170 -3.36 -22.24 30.64
CA LYS A 170 -3.41 -21.40 31.86
C LYS A 170 -2.51 -20.16 31.73
N ASN A 171 -1.29 -20.32 31.22
CA ASN A 171 -0.39 -19.20 31.00
C ASN A 171 -0.93 -18.22 29.94
N LYS A 172 -1.55 -18.71 28.86
CA LYS A 172 -2.16 -17.84 27.85
C LYS A 172 -3.44 -17.15 28.36
N ILE A 173 -4.26 -17.83 29.17
CA ILE A 173 -5.42 -17.23 29.85
C ILE A 173 -4.95 -16.08 30.74
N LYS A 174 -3.98 -16.32 31.64
CA LYS A 174 -3.43 -15.26 32.52
C LYS A 174 -2.87 -14.09 31.71
N SER A 175 -2.16 -14.35 30.62
CA SER A 175 -1.65 -13.31 29.71
C SER A 175 -2.78 -12.48 29.06
N LEU A 176 -3.92 -13.10 28.71
CA LEU A 176 -5.09 -12.41 28.17
C LEU A 176 -5.88 -11.66 29.26
N GLU A 177 -5.89 -12.16 30.50
CA GLU A 177 -6.49 -11.48 31.65
C GLU A 177 -5.72 -10.21 32.02
N GLU A 178 -4.39 -10.30 32.10
CA GLU A 178 -3.50 -9.13 32.28
C GLU A 178 -3.63 -8.12 31.13
N GLU A 179 -3.80 -8.58 29.88
CA GLU A 179 -4.04 -7.71 28.72
C GLU A 179 -5.41 -7.03 28.80
N ARG A 180 -6.46 -7.78 29.17
CA ARG A 180 -7.83 -7.26 29.38
C ARG A 180 -7.86 -6.20 30.48
N GLU A 181 -7.14 -6.41 31.59
CA GLU A 181 -7.03 -5.45 32.69
C GLU A 181 -6.34 -4.15 32.25
N ARG A 182 -5.18 -4.26 31.58
CA ARG A 182 -4.45 -3.09 31.03
C ARG A 182 -5.25 -2.35 29.96
N LEU A 183 -6.07 -3.04 29.16
CA LEU A 183 -7.00 -2.42 28.21
C LEU A 183 -8.17 -1.75 28.93
N GLY A 184 -8.71 -2.38 29.99
CA GLY A 184 -9.73 -1.80 30.87
C GLY A 184 -9.27 -0.48 31.48
N GLU A 185 -8.08 -0.45 32.09
CA GLU A 185 -7.49 0.80 32.62
C GLU A 185 -7.36 1.90 31.56
N LYS A 186 -6.96 1.55 30.33
CA LYS A 186 -6.85 2.51 29.22
C LYS A 186 -8.23 3.03 28.82
N VAL A 187 -9.24 2.17 28.79
CA VAL A 187 -10.63 2.55 28.49
C VAL A 187 -11.22 3.45 29.58
N GLU A 188 -11.01 3.15 30.87
CA GLU A 188 -11.48 4.04 31.95
C GLU A 188 -10.72 5.37 31.96
N ARG A 189 -9.40 5.38 31.70
CA ARG A 189 -8.65 6.64 31.51
C ARG A 189 -9.14 7.45 30.32
N ALA A 190 -9.50 6.81 29.20
CA ALA A 190 -10.09 7.49 28.04
C ALA A 190 -11.50 8.02 28.33
N LYS A 191 -12.35 7.24 29.00
CA LYS A 191 -13.68 7.67 29.48
C LYS A 191 -13.54 8.91 30.37
N ALA A 192 -12.70 8.87 31.41
CA ALA A 192 -12.50 9.98 32.34
C ALA A 192 -11.92 11.26 31.70
N ALA A 193 -11.34 11.16 30.50
CA ALA A 193 -10.99 12.33 29.68
C ALA A 193 -12.20 12.85 28.87
N VAL A 194 -12.97 11.95 28.25
CA VAL A 194 -14.16 12.24 27.45
C VAL A 194 -15.36 12.71 28.31
N ASP A 195 -15.44 12.30 29.57
CA ASP A 195 -16.46 12.69 30.56
C ASP A 195 -16.50 14.20 30.83
N LYS A 196 -15.46 14.94 30.41
CA LYS A 196 -15.32 16.40 30.57
C LYS A 196 -15.91 17.20 29.41
N LEU A 197 -16.41 16.54 28.37
CA LEU A 197 -16.95 17.19 27.17
C LEU A 197 -18.47 17.40 27.27
N PRO A 198 -19.00 18.57 26.86
CA PRO A 198 -20.44 18.74 26.64
C PRO A 198 -20.91 17.84 25.49
N ASP A 199 -22.19 17.45 25.51
CA ASP A 199 -22.84 16.56 24.53
C ASP A 199 -22.09 15.26 24.20
N ARG A 200 -21.38 14.71 25.20
CA ARG A 200 -20.70 13.40 25.17
C ARG A 200 -21.44 12.33 24.36
N SER A 201 -22.75 12.17 24.55
CA SER A 201 -23.51 11.09 23.90
C SER A 201 -23.53 11.25 22.38
N SER A 202 -23.75 12.48 21.89
CA SER A 202 -23.77 12.80 20.46
C SER A 202 -22.39 12.62 19.85
N TYR A 203 -21.35 13.20 20.47
CA TYR A 203 -19.97 13.05 20.01
C TYR A 203 -19.50 11.59 20.01
N MET A 204 -19.85 10.80 21.04
CA MET A 204 -19.53 9.38 21.09
C MET A 204 -20.23 8.60 19.97
N GLU A 205 -21.51 8.86 19.71
CA GLU A 205 -22.25 8.22 18.62
C GLU A 205 -21.62 8.55 17.25
N VAL A 206 -21.39 9.83 16.96
CA VAL A 206 -20.72 10.30 15.73
C VAL A 206 -19.34 9.67 15.58
N CYS A 207 -18.50 9.66 16.62
CA CYS A 207 -17.18 9.03 16.59
C CYS A 207 -17.26 7.51 16.37
N THR A 208 -18.24 6.80 16.95
CA THR A 208 -18.40 5.35 16.71
C THR A 208 -18.89 5.06 15.30
N ASN A 209 -19.75 5.90 14.72
CA ASN A 209 -20.24 5.74 13.36
C ASN A 209 -19.17 6.10 12.33
N LEU A 210 -18.41 7.19 12.54
CA LEU A 210 -17.22 7.51 11.74
C LEU A 210 -16.20 6.37 11.77
N ARG A 211 -15.92 5.81 12.95
CA ARG A 211 -15.02 4.66 13.08
C ARG A 211 -15.53 3.44 12.30
N LYS A 212 -16.82 3.08 12.41
CA LYS A 212 -17.39 1.97 11.60
C LYS A 212 -17.19 2.21 10.11
N GLN A 213 -17.42 3.43 9.63
CA GLN A 213 -17.22 3.78 8.22
C GLN A 213 -15.75 3.70 7.80
N GLN A 214 -14.80 4.07 8.67
CA GLN A 214 -13.37 3.90 8.41
C GLN A 214 -12.94 2.41 8.43
N ASP A 215 -13.45 1.63 9.40
CA ASP A 215 -13.23 0.18 9.46
C ASP A 215 -13.83 -0.50 8.20
N GLU A 216 -15.00 -0.07 7.72
CA GLU A 216 -15.62 -0.51 6.45
C GLU A 216 -14.82 -0.06 5.21
N GLU A 217 -14.31 1.17 5.16
CA GLU A 217 -13.45 1.68 4.08
C GLU A 217 -12.17 0.85 3.94
N VAL A 218 -11.50 0.54 5.05
CA VAL A 218 -10.30 -0.31 5.06
C VAL A 218 -10.62 -1.75 4.61
N ASN A 219 -11.76 -2.30 5.04
CA ASN A 219 -12.23 -3.61 4.59
C ASN A 219 -12.55 -3.63 3.09
N LEU A 220 -13.21 -2.59 2.56
CA LEU A 220 -13.49 -2.44 1.12
C LEU A 220 -12.21 -2.23 0.31
N SER A 221 -11.27 -1.40 0.79
CA SER A 221 -9.98 -1.16 0.14
C SER A 221 -9.14 -2.44 0.04
N THR A 222 -9.07 -3.22 1.12
CA THR A 222 -8.37 -4.52 1.12
C THR A 222 -9.10 -5.59 0.28
N ALA A 223 -10.44 -5.60 0.27
CA ALA A 223 -11.23 -6.42 -0.65
C ALA A 223 -10.97 -6.06 -2.12
N ILE A 224 -10.91 -4.77 -2.48
CA ILE A 224 -10.60 -4.31 -3.84
C ILE A 224 -9.17 -4.68 -4.24
N GLN A 225 -8.19 -4.50 -3.36
CA GLN A 225 -6.80 -4.90 -3.63
C GLN A 225 -6.65 -6.41 -3.85
N THR A 226 -7.30 -7.23 -3.01
CA THR A 226 -7.29 -8.70 -3.15
C THR A 226 -8.04 -9.17 -4.39
N GLN A 227 -9.19 -8.57 -4.72
CA GLN A 227 -9.91 -8.86 -5.96
C GLN A 227 -9.10 -8.48 -7.21
N LYS A 228 -8.43 -7.31 -7.22
CA LYS A 228 -7.52 -6.93 -8.32
C LYS A 228 -6.37 -7.92 -8.48
N GLY A 229 -5.71 -8.31 -7.38
CA GLY A 229 -4.65 -9.33 -7.42
C GLY A 229 -5.14 -10.72 -7.87
N LEU A 230 -6.40 -11.07 -7.62
CA LEU A 230 -7.02 -12.28 -8.16
C LEU A 230 -7.35 -12.15 -9.65
N LEU A 231 -7.82 -10.98 -10.10
CA LEU A 231 -8.06 -10.68 -11.52
C LEU A 231 -6.75 -10.75 -12.32
N GLU A 232 -5.71 -10.03 -11.92
CA GLU A 232 -4.37 -10.04 -12.54
C GLU A 232 -3.79 -11.46 -12.63
N LYS A 233 -4.02 -12.28 -11.59
CA LYS A 233 -3.61 -13.69 -11.57
C LYS A 233 -4.42 -14.56 -12.53
N ALA A 234 -5.73 -14.31 -12.67
CA ALA A 234 -6.61 -15.00 -13.61
C ALA A 234 -6.30 -14.62 -15.07
N GLU A 235 -6.18 -13.32 -15.36
CA GLU A 235 -5.72 -12.80 -16.66
C GLU A 235 -4.33 -13.33 -17.01
N GLY A 236 -3.40 -13.28 -16.05
CA GLY A 236 -2.05 -13.81 -16.23
C GLY A 236 -2.00 -15.32 -16.45
N ASN A 237 -3.00 -16.08 -15.98
CA ASN A 237 -3.18 -17.50 -16.32
C ASN A 237 -3.77 -17.65 -17.74
N TYR A 238 -4.79 -16.87 -18.08
CA TYR A 238 -5.43 -16.86 -19.40
C TYR A 238 -4.44 -16.56 -20.52
N HIS A 239 -3.64 -15.48 -20.40
CA HIS A 239 -2.62 -15.14 -21.40
C HIS A 239 -1.57 -16.25 -21.59
N ARG A 240 -1.20 -16.96 -20.51
CA ARG A 240 -0.29 -18.13 -20.59
C ARG A 240 -0.94 -19.35 -21.25
N ALA A 241 -2.25 -19.56 -21.06
CA ALA A 241 -2.99 -20.61 -21.75
C ALA A 241 -3.16 -20.29 -23.25
N ALA A 242 -3.52 -19.05 -23.58
CA ALA A 242 -3.66 -18.56 -24.96
C ALA A 242 -2.31 -18.59 -25.72
N ALA A 243 -1.21 -18.17 -25.09
CA ALA A 243 0.13 -18.25 -25.69
C ALA A 243 0.50 -19.69 -26.05
N ARG A 244 0.36 -20.63 -25.10
CA ARG A 244 0.58 -22.07 -25.33
C ARG A 244 -0.31 -22.64 -26.44
N LEU A 245 -1.57 -22.19 -26.53
CA LEU A 245 -2.49 -22.63 -27.57
C LEU A 245 -2.07 -22.13 -28.96
N ARG A 246 -1.59 -20.87 -29.09
CA ARG A 246 -1.00 -20.37 -30.35
C ARG A 246 0.28 -21.14 -30.71
N GLU A 247 1.14 -21.41 -29.74
CA GLU A 247 2.39 -22.16 -29.94
C GLU A 247 2.11 -23.63 -30.35
N LEU A 248 1.06 -24.24 -29.80
CA LEU A 248 0.57 -25.55 -30.24
C LEU A 248 -0.01 -25.50 -31.68
N GLN A 249 -0.78 -24.46 -32.01
CA GLN A 249 -1.33 -24.28 -33.38
C GLN A 249 -0.23 -24.07 -34.43
N LEU A 250 0.79 -23.25 -34.12
CA LEU A 250 1.95 -23.02 -34.99
C LEU A 250 2.76 -24.30 -35.18
N SER A 251 3.07 -25.03 -34.11
CA SER A 251 3.80 -26.30 -34.20
C SER A 251 3.03 -27.41 -34.94
N TYR A 252 1.69 -27.40 -34.87
CA TYR A 252 0.82 -28.26 -35.68
C TYR A 252 0.89 -27.90 -37.19
N GLN A 253 0.92 -26.61 -37.53
CA GLN A 253 1.10 -26.14 -38.91
C GLN A 253 2.51 -26.43 -39.46
N GLU A 254 3.55 -26.38 -38.63
CA GLU A 254 4.94 -26.70 -39.03
C GLU A 254 5.24 -28.21 -39.15
N GLY A 255 4.33 -29.09 -38.70
CA GLY A 255 4.32 -30.52 -39.03
C GLY A 255 5.49 -31.38 -38.51
N SER A 256 6.46 -30.81 -37.78
CA SER A 256 7.67 -31.50 -37.35
C SER A 256 7.74 -31.75 -35.85
N ALA A 257 7.54 -32.99 -35.44
CA ALA A 257 7.66 -33.42 -34.04
C ALA A 257 9.07 -33.19 -33.45
N ALA A 258 10.12 -33.15 -34.28
CA ALA A 258 11.47 -32.84 -33.83
C ALA A 258 11.60 -31.39 -33.34
N LYS A 259 11.04 -30.42 -34.09
CA LYS A 259 10.99 -28.99 -33.68
C LYS A 259 10.17 -28.80 -32.40
N LEU A 260 9.04 -29.52 -32.27
CA LEU A 260 8.23 -29.50 -31.05
C LEU A 260 9.03 -29.97 -29.83
N LEU A 261 9.81 -31.05 -29.96
CA LEU A 261 10.67 -31.54 -28.88
C LEU A 261 11.87 -30.63 -28.59
N GLU A 262 12.40 -29.94 -29.60
CA GLU A 262 13.48 -28.96 -29.42
C GLU A 262 12.99 -27.72 -28.65
N THR A 263 11.89 -27.11 -29.08
CA THR A 263 11.25 -25.97 -28.40
C THR A 263 10.79 -26.32 -26.98
N LEU A 264 10.18 -27.48 -26.76
CA LEU A 264 9.83 -27.96 -25.41
C LEU A 264 11.07 -28.17 -24.53
N ASN A 265 12.20 -28.61 -25.07
CA ASN A 265 13.45 -28.71 -24.29
C ASN A 265 14.03 -27.34 -23.93
N GLU A 266 13.95 -26.35 -24.84
CA GLU A 266 14.33 -24.97 -24.52
C GLU A 266 13.42 -24.36 -23.45
N ASP A 267 12.10 -24.56 -23.53
CA ASP A 267 11.17 -24.09 -22.51
C ASP A 267 11.36 -24.78 -21.16
N VAL A 268 11.58 -26.10 -21.14
CA VAL A 268 11.92 -26.82 -19.89
C VAL A 268 13.24 -26.31 -19.29
N LYS A 269 14.23 -25.97 -20.12
CA LYS A 269 15.51 -25.37 -19.70
C LYS A 269 15.32 -23.94 -19.16
N ASN A 270 14.49 -23.13 -19.81
CA ASN A 270 14.13 -21.78 -19.39
C ASN A 270 13.34 -21.80 -18.06
N LEU A 271 12.35 -22.67 -17.94
CA LEU A 271 11.56 -22.87 -16.71
C LEU A 271 12.44 -23.39 -15.56
N ARG A 272 13.36 -24.33 -15.81
CA ARG A 272 14.35 -24.77 -14.81
C ARG A 272 15.24 -23.62 -14.36
N ALA A 273 15.69 -22.73 -15.24
CA ALA A 273 16.45 -21.54 -14.87
C ALA A 273 15.62 -20.56 -14.03
N GLN A 274 14.34 -20.33 -14.38
CA GLN A 274 13.43 -19.49 -13.59
C GLN A 274 13.19 -20.08 -12.18
N VAL A 275 12.87 -21.37 -12.09
CA VAL A 275 12.54 -22.06 -10.82
C VAL A 275 13.77 -22.27 -9.93
N ASN A 276 14.96 -22.52 -10.49
CA ASN A 276 16.15 -22.83 -9.70
C ASN A 276 17.07 -21.62 -9.46
N GLU A 277 17.16 -20.64 -10.39
CA GLU A 277 18.02 -19.45 -10.22
C GLU A 277 17.24 -18.17 -9.87
N ARG A 278 16.10 -17.89 -10.52
CA ARG A 278 15.42 -16.57 -10.42
C ARG A 278 14.45 -16.49 -9.24
N TYR A 279 13.39 -17.30 -9.25
CA TYR A 279 12.33 -17.23 -8.25
C TYR A 279 12.82 -17.46 -6.80
N PRO A 280 13.78 -18.36 -6.50
CA PRO A 280 14.29 -18.50 -5.14
C PRO A 280 14.97 -17.21 -4.64
N LYS A 281 15.78 -16.55 -5.47
CA LYS A 281 16.45 -15.28 -5.12
C LYS A 281 15.45 -14.14 -4.97
N ASP A 282 14.42 -14.08 -5.81
CA ASP A 282 13.41 -13.01 -5.74
C ASP A 282 12.42 -13.23 -4.58
N VAL A 283 12.14 -14.48 -4.19
CA VAL A 283 11.44 -14.82 -2.95
C VAL A 283 12.30 -14.49 -1.73
N GLU A 284 13.58 -14.87 -1.72
CA GLU A 284 14.53 -14.56 -0.63
C GLU A 284 14.66 -13.04 -0.41
N LYS A 285 14.78 -12.24 -1.48
CA LYS A 285 14.75 -10.77 -1.41
C LYS A 285 13.43 -10.25 -0.80
N ARG A 286 12.29 -10.79 -1.22
CA ARG A 286 10.96 -10.40 -0.70
C ARG A 286 10.79 -10.80 0.77
N GLN A 287 11.25 -11.99 1.16
CA GLN A 287 11.26 -12.46 2.54
C GLN A 287 12.18 -11.60 3.42
N LYS A 288 13.39 -11.27 2.97
CA LYS A 288 14.30 -10.35 3.68
C LYS A 288 13.70 -8.95 3.84
N ARG A 289 13.02 -8.42 2.81
CA ARG A 289 12.30 -7.14 2.90
C ARG A 289 11.09 -7.22 3.85
N LEU A 290 10.32 -8.30 3.84
CA LEU A 290 9.23 -8.53 4.79
C LEU A 290 9.74 -8.66 6.23
N GLY A 291 10.84 -9.40 6.43
CA GLY A 291 11.51 -9.51 7.72
C GLY A 291 11.91 -8.14 8.27
N ALA A 292 12.67 -7.36 7.50
CA ALA A 292 13.08 -6.01 7.87
C ALA A 292 11.89 -5.06 8.14
N LEU A 293 10.79 -5.17 7.37
CA LEU A 293 9.57 -4.39 7.63
C LEU A 293 8.83 -4.85 8.89
N SER A 294 8.75 -6.16 9.15
CA SER A 294 8.14 -6.70 10.37
C SER A 294 8.96 -6.39 11.61
N GLU A 295 10.29 -6.38 11.50
CA GLU A 295 11.23 -5.96 12.53
C GLU A 295 11.12 -4.46 12.79
N ALA A 296 10.99 -3.63 11.74
CA ALA A 296 10.77 -2.19 11.88
C ALA A 296 9.43 -1.85 12.57
N LEU A 297 8.37 -2.59 12.24
CA LEU A 297 7.05 -2.46 12.89
C LEU A 297 7.09 -2.95 14.35
N ALA A 298 7.74 -4.09 14.62
CA ALA A 298 7.82 -4.68 15.96
C ALA A 298 8.77 -3.91 16.91
N SER A 299 9.82 -3.27 16.39
CA SER A 299 10.74 -2.41 17.15
C SER A 299 10.19 -1.01 17.40
N GLY A 300 9.02 -0.66 16.86
CA GLY A 300 8.31 0.57 17.18
C GLY A 300 8.99 1.84 16.65
N ILE A 301 9.60 1.78 15.46
CA ILE A 301 10.24 2.94 14.79
C ILE A 301 9.15 3.93 14.34
N SER A 302 8.67 4.73 15.30
CA SER A 302 7.67 5.78 15.10
C SER A 302 8.26 7.19 15.22
N THR A 303 9.53 7.30 15.62
CA THR A 303 10.22 8.55 15.96
C THR A 303 11.32 8.86 14.95
N GLU A 304 11.41 10.12 14.53
CA GLU A 304 12.40 10.56 13.53
C GLU A 304 13.85 10.30 13.98
N MET A 305 14.13 10.42 15.28
CA MET A 305 15.43 10.08 15.88
C MET A 305 15.85 8.62 15.62
N ASP A 306 14.91 7.68 15.51
CA ASP A 306 15.22 6.27 15.24
C ASP A 306 15.56 6.02 13.79
N LEU A 307 14.91 6.73 12.87
CA LEU A 307 15.30 6.76 11.45
C LEU A 307 16.68 7.41 11.29
N GLN A 308 16.96 8.52 11.98
CA GLN A 308 18.28 9.15 11.99
C GLN A 308 19.35 8.23 12.59
N ARG A 309 19.06 7.50 13.67
CA ARG A 309 19.93 6.49 14.29
C ARG A 309 20.24 5.33 13.33
N LEU A 310 19.23 4.80 12.66
CA LEU A 310 19.42 3.76 11.64
C LEU A 310 20.18 4.26 10.41
N GLN A 311 19.97 5.52 10.00
CA GLN A 311 20.73 6.15 8.92
C GLN A 311 22.20 6.36 9.30
N GLN A 312 22.51 6.74 10.54
CA GLN A 312 23.88 6.81 11.07
C GLN A 312 24.53 5.41 11.15
N GLN A 313 23.78 4.38 11.54
CA GLN A 313 24.27 2.99 11.50
C GLN A 313 24.52 2.52 10.06
N ALA A 314 23.64 2.86 9.12
CA ALA A 314 23.78 2.52 7.71
C ALA A 314 25.00 3.22 7.07
N THR A 315 25.25 4.51 7.35
CA THR A 315 26.47 5.19 6.87
C THR A 315 27.73 4.64 7.54
N THR A 316 27.69 4.30 8.83
CA THR A 316 28.81 3.65 9.54
C THR A 316 29.15 2.30 8.92
N LEU A 317 28.15 1.46 8.66
CA LEU A 317 28.32 0.17 7.99
C LEU A 317 28.78 0.34 6.53
N HIS A 318 28.29 1.35 5.81
CA HIS A 318 28.74 1.65 4.46
C HIS A 318 30.23 2.04 4.43
N ASN A 319 30.67 2.89 5.36
CA ASN A 319 32.07 3.28 5.51
C ASN A 319 32.96 2.07 5.89
N GLN A 320 32.49 1.18 6.77
CA GLN A 320 33.20 -0.07 7.08
C GLN A 320 33.29 -1.01 5.86
N ILE A 321 32.21 -1.13 5.07
CA ILE A 321 32.22 -1.91 3.82
C ILE A 321 33.20 -1.31 2.82
N GLN A 322 33.25 0.02 2.69
CA GLN A 322 34.22 0.71 1.83
C GLN A 322 35.65 0.47 2.33
N GLU A 323 35.92 0.62 3.63
CA GLU A 323 37.25 0.38 4.20
C GLU A 323 37.70 -1.08 4.00
N ILE A 324 36.80 -2.05 4.16
CA ILE A 324 37.08 -3.47 3.88
C ILE A 324 37.36 -3.69 2.39
N GLN A 325 36.63 -3.02 1.48
CA GLN A 325 36.90 -3.07 0.04
C GLN A 325 38.25 -2.44 -0.31
N GLU A 326 38.61 -1.30 0.29
CA GLU A 326 39.90 -0.63 0.07
C GLU A 326 41.08 -1.44 0.63
N ARG A 327 40.95 -1.97 1.85
CA ARG A 327 41.91 -2.92 2.45
C ARG A 327 42.09 -4.15 1.56
N LYS A 328 40.99 -4.69 1.02
CA LYS A 328 41.05 -5.81 0.06
C LYS A 328 41.76 -5.40 -1.23
N VAL A 329 41.41 -4.27 -1.84
CA VAL A 329 42.09 -3.74 -3.05
C VAL A 329 43.57 -3.47 -2.81
N ALA A 330 43.97 -3.08 -1.59
CA ALA A 330 45.38 -2.92 -1.20
C ALA A 330 46.11 -4.28 -1.09
N GLN A 331 45.51 -5.29 -0.45
CA GLN A 331 46.05 -6.66 -0.43
C GLN A 331 46.12 -7.27 -1.85
N ASP A 332 45.08 -7.04 -2.66
CA ASP A 332 44.96 -7.47 -4.05
C ASP A 332 45.96 -6.76 -4.99
N LYS A 333 46.51 -5.61 -4.58
CA LYS A 333 47.67 -4.93 -5.19
C LYS A 333 48.99 -5.52 -4.70
N ALA A 334 49.16 -5.71 -3.40
CA ALA A 334 50.39 -6.28 -2.82
C ALA A 334 50.70 -7.70 -3.34
N ARG A 335 49.68 -8.49 -3.69
CA ARG A 335 49.83 -9.87 -4.20
C ARG A 335 50.09 -9.98 -5.70
N GLN A 336 50.22 -8.88 -6.46
CA GLN A 336 50.34 -8.93 -7.93
C GLN A 336 51.58 -9.67 -8.48
N GLY A 337 52.60 -9.95 -7.66
CA GLY A 337 53.75 -10.78 -8.05
C GLY A 337 53.49 -12.29 -8.08
N ASP A 338 52.41 -12.78 -7.47
CA ASP A 338 52.08 -14.22 -7.45
C ASP A 338 51.30 -14.63 -8.71
N LYS A 339 51.88 -15.56 -9.46
CA LYS A 339 51.33 -16.11 -10.71
C LYS A 339 50.02 -16.86 -10.51
N ALA A 340 49.84 -17.57 -9.39
CA ALA A 340 48.61 -18.29 -9.08
C ALA A 340 47.48 -17.31 -8.74
N TYR A 341 47.78 -16.30 -7.93
CA TYR A 341 46.87 -15.19 -7.66
C TYR A 341 46.52 -14.40 -8.94
N LEU A 342 47.47 -14.16 -9.84
CA LEU A 342 47.22 -13.47 -11.11
C LEU A 342 46.26 -14.26 -12.02
N GLN A 343 46.43 -15.59 -12.12
CA GLN A 343 45.51 -16.47 -12.85
C GLN A 343 44.12 -16.50 -12.20
N LEU A 344 44.04 -16.61 -10.87
CA LEU A 344 42.76 -16.55 -10.14
C LEU A 344 42.04 -15.22 -10.37
N ARG A 345 42.77 -14.09 -10.33
CA ARG A 345 42.23 -12.75 -10.60
C ARG A 345 41.78 -12.61 -12.05
N GLN A 346 42.53 -13.15 -13.01
CA GLN A 346 42.12 -13.16 -14.42
C GLN A 346 40.85 -14.01 -14.63
N ALA A 347 40.75 -15.18 -13.97
CA ALA A 347 39.55 -16.01 -13.99
C ALA A 347 38.34 -15.30 -13.35
N GLN A 348 38.51 -14.61 -12.22
CA GLN A 348 37.47 -13.79 -11.59
C GLN A 348 37.06 -12.59 -12.47
N GLN A 349 37.99 -11.96 -13.17
CA GLN A 349 37.71 -10.85 -14.09
C GLN A 349 36.96 -11.35 -15.33
N MET A 350 37.33 -12.51 -15.88
CA MET A 350 36.58 -13.16 -16.96
C MET A 350 35.21 -13.65 -16.50
N ALA A 351 35.08 -14.16 -15.27
CA ALA A 351 33.80 -14.56 -14.69
C ALA A 351 32.87 -13.36 -14.45
N THR A 352 33.38 -12.22 -13.99
CA THR A 352 32.57 -11.00 -13.79
C THR A 352 32.20 -10.32 -15.12
N VAL A 353 33.08 -10.33 -16.14
CA VAL A 353 32.72 -9.90 -17.51
C VAL A 353 31.71 -10.86 -18.15
N SER A 354 31.84 -12.17 -17.93
CA SER A 354 30.87 -13.18 -18.40
C SER A 354 29.51 -13.02 -17.70
N ALA A 355 29.50 -12.79 -16.38
CA ALA A 355 28.30 -12.52 -15.61
C ALA A 355 27.59 -11.25 -16.09
N ARG A 356 28.32 -10.13 -16.29
CA ARG A 356 27.76 -8.90 -16.88
C ARG A 356 27.20 -9.13 -18.28
N LYS A 357 27.87 -9.92 -19.13
CA LYS A 357 27.33 -10.30 -20.45
C LYS A 357 26.08 -11.18 -20.35
N LYS A 358 26.01 -12.14 -19.42
CA LYS A 358 24.80 -12.94 -19.14
C LYS A 358 23.66 -12.04 -18.67
N GLU A 359 23.94 -11.06 -17.82
CA GLU A 359 22.99 -10.08 -17.27
C GLU A 359 22.48 -9.10 -18.34
N GLU A 360 23.37 -8.53 -19.17
CA GLU A 360 22.99 -7.70 -20.32
C GLU A 360 22.14 -8.47 -21.34
N LEU A 361 22.49 -9.73 -21.63
CA LEU A 361 21.73 -10.58 -22.55
C LEU A 361 20.37 -10.97 -21.96
N ALA A 362 20.31 -11.30 -20.67
CA ALA A 362 19.05 -11.56 -19.97
C ALA A 362 18.15 -10.31 -19.95
N ALA A 363 18.69 -9.13 -19.68
CA ALA A 363 17.95 -7.86 -19.72
C ALA A 363 17.49 -7.50 -21.14
N LYS A 364 18.26 -7.83 -22.18
CA LYS A 364 17.83 -7.72 -23.59
C LYS A 364 16.72 -8.72 -23.92
N GLN A 365 16.82 -9.96 -23.46
CA GLN A 365 15.80 -11.01 -23.64
C GLN A 365 14.49 -10.65 -22.91
N GLU A 366 14.57 -10.13 -21.69
CA GLU A 366 13.43 -9.65 -20.90
C GLU A 366 12.74 -8.48 -21.61
N ARG A 367 13.48 -7.44 -22.03
CA ARG A 367 12.94 -6.33 -22.84
C ARG A 367 12.32 -6.78 -24.18
N LEU A 368 12.82 -7.87 -24.78
CA LEU A 368 12.24 -8.45 -25.99
C LEU A 368 10.97 -9.27 -25.69
N GLN A 369 10.90 -9.95 -24.54
CA GLN A 369 9.67 -10.60 -24.09
C GLN A 369 8.60 -9.59 -23.63
N GLU A 370 8.98 -8.51 -22.95
CA GLU A 370 8.10 -7.36 -22.65
C GLU A 370 7.54 -6.75 -23.95
N LYS A 371 8.37 -6.57 -24.98
CA LYS A 371 7.89 -6.14 -26.30
C LYS A 371 7.02 -7.18 -27.01
N LYS A 372 7.34 -8.47 -26.96
CA LYS A 372 6.48 -9.55 -27.51
C LYS A 372 5.12 -9.59 -26.81
N THR A 373 5.09 -9.47 -25.48
CA THR A 373 3.85 -9.47 -24.68
C THR A 373 3.04 -8.19 -24.87
N ALA A 374 3.67 -7.01 -24.93
CA ALA A 374 2.98 -5.75 -25.24
C ALA A 374 2.40 -5.74 -26.66
N LEU A 375 3.15 -6.20 -27.67
CA LEU A 375 2.66 -6.29 -29.06
C LEU A 375 1.57 -7.36 -29.22
N THR A 376 1.67 -8.50 -28.54
CA THR A 376 0.58 -9.50 -28.55
C THR A 376 -0.65 -8.99 -27.80
N ALA A 377 -0.51 -8.29 -26.68
CA ALA A 377 -1.64 -7.63 -26.01
C ALA A 377 -2.28 -6.52 -26.85
N GLN A 378 -1.49 -5.81 -27.68
CA GLN A 378 -2.03 -4.87 -28.67
C GLN A 378 -2.77 -5.59 -29.81
N LEU A 379 -2.26 -6.70 -30.32
CA LEU A 379 -2.95 -7.56 -31.29
C LEU A 379 -4.23 -8.18 -30.73
N ASP A 380 -4.19 -8.68 -29.49
CA ASP A 380 -5.36 -9.25 -28.81
C ASP A 380 -6.42 -8.17 -28.57
N LYS A 381 -6.04 -6.94 -28.17
CA LYS A 381 -6.95 -5.80 -28.12
C LYS A 381 -7.53 -5.44 -29.50
N LEU A 382 -6.70 -5.31 -30.53
CA LEU A 382 -7.16 -5.01 -31.89
C LEU A 382 -8.09 -6.11 -32.46
N ASN A 383 -7.91 -7.38 -32.06
CA ASN A 383 -8.82 -8.47 -32.40
C ASN A 383 -10.13 -8.43 -31.60
N VAL A 384 -10.12 -7.94 -30.36
CA VAL A 384 -11.33 -7.76 -29.54
C VAL A 384 -12.13 -6.53 -29.97
N ASP A 385 -11.47 -5.38 -30.12
CA ASP A 385 -12.05 -4.13 -30.62
C ASP A 385 -12.53 -4.29 -32.08
N GLY A 386 -11.75 -5.01 -32.90
CA GLY A 386 -12.11 -5.41 -34.27
C GLY A 386 -13.19 -6.50 -34.36
N GLY A 387 -13.51 -7.18 -33.25
CA GLY A 387 -14.61 -8.13 -33.16
C GLY A 387 -16.00 -7.47 -33.26
N GLY A 388 -16.08 -6.14 -33.12
CA GLY A 388 -17.30 -5.35 -33.29
C GLY A 388 -17.57 -4.98 -34.74
N SER A 389 -18.47 -5.71 -35.41
CA SER A 389 -19.10 -5.32 -36.69
C SER A 389 -18.20 -5.19 -37.94
N GLY A 390 -16.94 -5.64 -37.90
CA GLY A 390 -16.10 -5.83 -39.08
C GLY A 390 -16.10 -7.29 -39.54
N THR A 391 -16.58 -7.60 -40.75
CA THR A 391 -16.32 -8.91 -41.36
C THR A 391 -14.84 -9.02 -41.67
N VAL A 392 -14.12 -9.83 -40.89
CA VAL A 392 -12.69 -10.12 -41.09
C VAL A 392 -12.54 -10.84 -42.43
N PHE A 393 -12.13 -10.11 -43.47
CA PHE A 393 -11.79 -10.70 -44.76
C PHE A 393 -10.59 -11.62 -44.59
N SER A 394 -10.67 -12.83 -45.15
CA SER A 394 -9.53 -13.73 -45.25
C SER A 394 -8.37 -13.03 -45.98
N GLU A 395 -7.13 -13.39 -45.67
CA GLU A 395 -5.95 -12.85 -46.36
C GLU A 395 -6.03 -13.08 -47.88
N GLU A 396 -6.63 -14.20 -48.30
CA GLU A 396 -6.96 -14.49 -49.70
C GLU A 396 -8.04 -13.56 -50.27
N GLU A 397 -9.09 -13.24 -49.52
CA GLU A 397 -10.15 -12.31 -49.96
C GLU A 397 -9.62 -10.88 -50.09
N TRP A 398 -8.74 -10.45 -49.18
CA TRP A 398 -8.08 -9.15 -49.28
C TRP A 398 -7.15 -9.12 -50.49
N ARG A 399 -6.35 -10.16 -50.71
CA ARG A 399 -5.47 -10.31 -51.88
C ARG A 399 -6.26 -10.29 -53.19
N ASN A 400 -7.36 -11.06 -53.28
CA ASN A 400 -8.28 -11.09 -54.41
C ASN A 400 -8.95 -9.72 -54.65
N LYS A 401 -9.36 -9.00 -53.58
CA LYS A 401 -9.86 -7.61 -53.70
C LYS A 401 -8.79 -6.64 -54.19
N TYR A 402 -7.56 -6.76 -53.70
CA TYR A 402 -6.44 -5.93 -54.13
C TYR A 402 -6.07 -6.16 -55.60
N GLU A 403 -6.06 -7.41 -56.07
CA GLU A 403 -5.84 -7.73 -57.48
C GLU A 403 -7.04 -7.35 -58.35
N SER A 404 -8.27 -7.40 -57.84
CA SER A 404 -9.46 -6.83 -58.50
C SER A 404 -9.36 -5.30 -58.64
N MET A 405 -8.91 -4.58 -57.61
CA MET A 405 -8.67 -3.13 -57.66
C MET A 405 -7.53 -2.78 -58.63
N LYS A 406 -6.42 -3.53 -58.56
CA LYS A 406 -5.22 -3.35 -59.40
C LYS A 406 -5.50 -3.63 -60.88
N SER A 407 -6.39 -4.56 -61.20
CA SER A 407 -6.83 -4.85 -62.59
C SER A 407 -7.91 -3.87 -63.08
N LYS A 408 -8.75 -3.33 -62.20
CA LYS A 408 -9.70 -2.26 -62.55
C LYS A 408 -9.02 -0.92 -62.83
N LEU A 409 -7.91 -0.60 -62.17
CA LEU A 409 -7.19 0.67 -62.36
C LEU A 409 -6.72 0.95 -63.81
N PRO A 410 -6.08 0.01 -64.55
CA PRO A 410 -5.75 0.22 -65.96
C PRO A 410 -6.99 0.27 -66.87
N ILE A 411 -8.05 -0.49 -66.55
CA ILE A 411 -9.33 -0.43 -67.29
C ILE A 411 -9.94 0.98 -67.17
N TYR A 412 -10.03 1.52 -65.94
CA TYR A 412 -10.48 2.89 -65.71
C TYR A 412 -9.62 3.93 -66.44
N LYS A 413 -8.28 3.76 -66.46
CA LYS A 413 -7.40 4.66 -67.23
C LYS A 413 -7.62 4.55 -68.74
N LYS A 414 -7.89 3.35 -69.28
CA LYS A 414 -8.22 3.14 -70.69
C LYS A 414 -9.55 3.80 -71.05
N MET A 415 -10.62 3.50 -70.29
CA MET A 415 -11.95 4.09 -70.52
C MET A 415 -11.96 5.61 -70.33
N LYS A 416 -11.17 6.16 -69.40
CA LYS A 416 -11.00 7.62 -69.27
C LYS A 416 -10.24 8.24 -70.45
N LYS A 417 -9.28 7.53 -71.06
CA LYS A 417 -8.64 7.99 -72.30
C LYS A 417 -9.64 7.95 -73.46
N GLU A 418 -10.36 6.84 -73.62
CA GLU A 418 -11.37 6.64 -74.67
C GLU A 418 -12.48 7.69 -74.59
N LEU A 419 -12.92 8.05 -73.38
CA LEU A 419 -13.86 9.15 -73.15
C LEU A 419 -13.29 10.50 -73.62
N GLY A 420 -12.03 10.81 -73.28
CA GLY A 420 -11.38 12.05 -73.69
C GLY A 420 -11.03 12.11 -75.19
N ASP A 421 -10.75 10.96 -75.80
CA ASP A 421 -10.58 10.82 -77.25
C ASP A 421 -11.92 11.08 -77.96
N LEU A 422 -13.04 10.53 -77.45
CA LEU A 422 -14.39 10.79 -77.95
C LEU A 422 -14.85 12.25 -77.71
N GLU A 423 -14.55 12.84 -76.56
CA GLU A 423 -14.84 14.27 -76.29
C GLU A 423 -14.10 15.18 -77.28
N ALA A 424 -12.86 14.83 -77.66
CA ALA A 424 -12.11 15.52 -78.70
C ALA A 424 -12.68 15.29 -80.11
N GLU A 425 -13.10 14.06 -80.45
CA GLU A 425 -13.77 13.78 -81.72
C GLU A 425 -15.11 14.54 -81.84
N VAL A 426 -15.92 14.60 -80.77
CA VAL A 426 -17.16 15.39 -80.74
C VAL A 426 -16.89 16.89 -80.94
N PHE A 427 -15.82 17.43 -80.36
CA PHE A 427 -15.43 18.83 -80.61
C PHE A 427 -14.98 19.08 -82.05
N VAL A 428 -14.22 18.15 -82.64
CA VAL A 428 -13.83 18.22 -84.07
C VAL A 428 -15.05 18.10 -84.97
N LEU A 429 -15.98 17.19 -84.68
CA LEU A 429 -17.22 16.99 -85.43
C LEU A 429 -18.13 18.21 -85.39
N ALA A 430 -18.31 18.84 -84.22
CA ALA A 430 -19.07 20.08 -84.10
C ALA A 430 -18.44 21.23 -84.91
N HIS A 431 -17.11 21.32 -84.96
CA HIS A 431 -16.44 22.31 -85.79
C HIS A 431 -16.50 22.00 -87.29
N THR A 432 -16.50 20.71 -87.70
CA THR A 432 -16.75 20.34 -89.11
C THR A 432 -18.20 20.54 -89.51
N GLU A 433 -19.16 20.35 -88.60
CA GLU A 433 -20.58 20.69 -88.81
C GLU A 433 -20.76 22.20 -89.04
N GLU A 434 -20.16 23.05 -88.21
CA GLU A 434 -20.16 24.51 -88.38
C GLU A 434 -19.55 24.93 -89.73
N LEU A 435 -18.41 24.33 -90.11
CA LEU A 435 -17.76 24.55 -91.41
C LEU A 435 -18.61 24.09 -92.60
N LEU A 436 -19.33 22.98 -92.47
CA LEU A 436 -20.21 22.45 -93.52
C LEU A 436 -21.49 23.28 -93.63
N ALA A 437 -22.11 23.69 -92.52
CA ALA A 437 -23.26 24.59 -92.51
C ALA A 437 -22.92 25.97 -93.12
N ALA A 438 -21.74 26.50 -92.85
CA ALA A 438 -21.24 27.72 -93.49
C ALA A 438 -21.04 27.54 -95.00
N GLN A 439 -20.59 26.37 -95.45
CA GLN A 439 -20.47 26.03 -96.88
C GLN A 439 -21.84 25.82 -97.54
N GLU A 440 -22.79 25.14 -96.89
CA GLU A 440 -24.16 24.96 -97.38
C GLU A 440 -24.84 26.33 -97.55
N ALA A 441 -24.77 27.20 -96.53
CA ALA A 441 -25.30 28.55 -96.60
C ALA A 441 -24.67 29.36 -97.76
N ALA A 442 -23.35 29.26 -97.95
CA ALA A 442 -22.64 29.93 -99.06
C ALA A 442 -22.96 29.32 -100.45
N MET A 443 -23.40 28.07 -100.52
CA MET A 443 -23.86 27.42 -101.74
C MET A 443 -25.33 27.74 -102.04
N LEU A 444 -26.20 27.74 -101.03
CA LEU A 444 -27.59 28.23 -101.12
C LEU A 444 -27.63 29.70 -101.57
N GLU A 445 -26.76 30.56 -101.04
CA GLU A 445 -26.57 31.94 -101.51
C GLU A 445 -26.23 32.03 -103.01
N LYS A 446 -25.39 31.13 -103.54
CA LYS A 446 -25.06 31.08 -104.98
C LYS A 446 -26.25 30.57 -105.79
N VAL A 447 -26.90 29.49 -105.35
CA VAL A 447 -28.04 28.88 -106.05
C VAL A 447 -29.22 29.85 -106.11
N LYS A 448 -29.55 30.55 -105.02
CA LYS A 448 -30.61 31.58 -105.00
C LYS A 448 -30.27 32.83 -105.83
N LYS A 449 -29.00 33.07 -106.15
CA LYS A 449 -28.58 34.08 -107.15
C LYS A 449 -28.74 33.57 -108.58
N VAL A 450 -28.45 32.30 -108.85
CA VAL A 450 -28.70 31.65 -110.16
C VAL A 450 -30.20 31.54 -110.44
N GLU A 451 -31.02 31.12 -109.47
CA GLU A 451 -32.49 31.11 -109.54
C GLU A 451 -33.04 32.49 -109.94
N LYS A 452 -32.56 33.57 -109.31
CA LYS A 452 -32.94 34.95 -109.64
C LYS A 452 -32.46 35.40 -111.03
N GLN A 453 -31.33 34.89 -111.53
CA GLN A 453 -30.85 35.17 -112.89
C GLN A 453 -31.62 34.38 -113.96
N GLN A 454 -32.13 33.19 -113.63
CA GLN A 454 -32.95 32.35 -114.51
C GLN A 454 -34.46 32.66 -114.43
N GLY A 455 -34.88 33.54 -113.51
CA GLY A 455 -36.28 33.94 -113.34
C GLY A 455 -37.17 32.93 -112.60
N ILE A 456 -36.59 31.92 -111.94
CA ILE A 456 -37.30 30.82 -111.27
C ILE A 456 -36.85 30.78 -109.81
N SER A 457 -37.49 31.57 -108.94
CA SER A 457 -37.18 31.60 -107.50
C SER A 457 -38.05 30.64 -106.69
N GLY A 458 -37.43 29.86 -105.80
CA GLY A 458 -38.12 29.02 -104.81
C GLY A 458 -38.35 27.56 -105.22
N PHE A 459 -37.72 27.09 -106.31
CA PHE A 459 -37.81 25.68 -106.70
C PHE A 459 -36.97 24.79 -105.75
N THR A 460 -35.80 25.28 -105.34
CA THR A 460 -34.94 24.59 -104.34
C THR A 460 -35.57 24.49 -102.96
N ASP A 461 -36.21 25.56 -102.47
CA ASP A 461 -36.87 25.55 -101.16
C ASP A 461 -38.01 24.51 -101.08
N VAL A 462 -38.72 24.27 -102.19
CA VAL A 462 -39.74 23.21 -102.29
C VAL A 462 -39.11 21.82 -102.41
N ALA A 463 -38.03 21.67 -103.19
CA ALA A 463 -37.34 20.39 -103.35
C ALA A 463 -36.73 19.89 -102.03
N GLN A 464 -35.99 20.75 -101.31
CA GLN A 464 -35.44 20.41 -99.99
C GLN A 464 -36.52 20.04 -98.97
N HIS A 465 -37.71 20.65 -99.05
CA HIS A 465 -38.83 20.30 -98.19
C HIS A 465 -39.42 18.92 -98.50
N LEU A 466 -39.42 18.51 -99.77
CA LEU A 466 -39.91 17.19 -100.20
C LEU A 466 -38.93 16.08 -99.81
N GLU A 467 -37.64 16.32 -100.00
CA GLU A 467 -36.54 15.38 -99.71
C GLU A 467 -36.46 15.10 -98.19
N LYS A 468 -36.41 16.15 -97.36
CA LYS A 468 -36.40 16.02 -95.89
C LYS A 468 -37.65 15.33 -95.34
N VAL A 469 -38.82 15.49 -95.98
CA VAL A 469 -40.06 14.79 -95.60
C VAL A 469 -40.04 13.31 -96.05
N SER A 470 -39.33 12.97 -97.13
CA SER A 470 -39.18 11.59 -97.60
C SER A 470 -38.20 10.79 -96.73
N GLU A 471 -37.01 11.34 -96.44
CA GLU A 471 -36.01 10.67 -95.59
C GLU A 471 -36.52 10.48 -94.17
N ALA A 472 -37.05 11.55 -93.56
CA ALA A 472 -37.62 11.50 -92.21
C ALA A 472 -38.81 10.56 -92.10
N LYS A 473 -39.51 10.24 -93.20
CA LYS A 473 -40.54 9.19 -93.21
C LYS A 473 -39.93 7.79 -93.30
N SER A 474 -38.98 7.57 -94.20
CA SER A 474 -38.39 6.23 -94.43
C SER A 474 -37.66 5.72 -93.18
N GLN A 475 -36.82 6.55 -92.57
CA GLN A 475 -36.12 6.20 -91.32
C GLN A 475 -37.11 5.94 -90.19
N MET A 476 -38.12 6.81 -90.04
CA MET A 476 -39.13 6.71 -89.00
C MET A 476 -40.01 5.46 -89.11
N ASP A 477 -40.36 5.00 -90.33
CA ASP A 477 -41.17 3.79 -90.50
C ASP A 477 -40.33 2.50 -90.25
N GLU A 478 -39.04 2.50 -90.62
CA GLU A 478 -38.13 1.36 -90.43
C GLU A 478 -37.66 1.22 -88.96
N GLU A 479 -37.27 2.33 -88.33
CA GLU A 479 -36.94 2.36 -86.89
C GLU A 479 -38.14 1.95 -86.03
N LYS A 480 -39.36 2.48 -86.31
CA LYS A 480 -40.56 2.08 -85.57
C LYS A 480 -40.87 0.60 -85.72
N GLY A 481 -40.65 0.01 -86.90
CA GLY A 481 -40.90 -1.40 -87.16
C GLY A 481 -40.07 -2.32 -86.26
N MET A 482 -38.75 -2.13 -86.22
CA MET A 482 -37.86 -2.91 -85.36
C MET A 482 -38.05 -2.57 -83.87
N THR A 483 -38.05 -1.27 -83.53
CA THR A 483 -38.11 -0.85 -82.13
C THR A 483 -39.42 -1.18 -81.46
N LEU A 484 -40.59 -1.15 -82.12
CA LEU A 484 -41.84 -1.56 -81.46
C LEU A 484 -41.82 -3.03 -81.03
N ILE A 485 -41.21 -3.92 -81.81
CA ILE A 485 -41.14 -5.35 -81.48
C ILE A 485 -40.14 -5.60 -80.36
N GLU A 486 -38.93 -5.02 -80.46
CA GLU A 486 -37.90 -5.19 -79.43
C GLU A 486 -38.23 -4.45 -78.13
N ILE A 487 -38.82 -3.25 -78.19
CA ILE A 487 -39.31 -2.52 -77.01
C ILE A 487 -40.49 -3.27 -76.39
N SER A 488 -41.48 -3.76 -77.15
CA SER A 488 -42.60 -4.51 -76.55
C SER A 488 -42.10 -5.77 -75.83
N ARG A 489 -41.22 -6.54 -76.47
CA ARG A 489 -40.63 -7.75 -75.87
C ARG A 489 -39.76 -7.42 -74.65
N THR A 490 -38.87 -6.43 -74.73
CA THR A 490 -38.03 -6.06 -73.59
C THR A 490 -38.84 -5.43 -72.47
N VAL A 491 -39.92 -4.69 -72.76
CA VAL A 491 -40.88 -4.20 -71.75
C VAL A 491 -41.62 -5.36 -71.10
N GLU A 492 -42.04 -6.41 -71.82
CA GLU A 492 -42.62 -7.60 -71.21
C GLU A 492 -41.62 -8.36 -70.34
N GLU A 493 -40.39 -8.61 -70.82
CA GLU A 493 -39.32 -9.23 -70.04
C GLU A 493 -38.99 -8.41 -68.77
N ILE A 494 -38.87 -7.09 -68.89
CA ILE A 494 -38.64 -6.15 -67.78
C ILE A 494 -39.82 -6.13 -66.81
N ASN A 495 -41.07 -6.06 -67.28
CA ASN A 495 -42.25 -5.99 -66.43
C ASN A 495 -42.48 -7.32 -65.68
N ASN A 496 -42.19 -8.46 -66.31
CA ASN A 496 -42.16 -9.76 -65.65
C ASN A 496 -41.05 -9.85 -64.58
N ALA A 497 -39.83 -9.41 -64.90
CA ALA A 497 -38.72 -9.35 -63.94
C ALA A 497 -38.98 -8.38 -62.77
N ILE A 498 -39.62 -7.23 -63.05
CA ILE A 498 -40.08 -6.27 -62.04
C ILE A 498 -41.13 -6.93 -61.14
N ASN A 499 -42.13 -7.62 -61.69
CA ASN A 499 -43.17 -8.26 -60.88
C ASN A 499 -42.63 -9.42 -60.01
N GLN A 500 -41.72 -10.25 -60.53
CA GLN A 500 -41.03 -11.26 -59.71
C GLN A 500 -40.20 -10.61 -58.59
N ARG A 501 -39.37 -9.60 -58.90
CA ARG A 501 -38.59 -8.88 -57.88
C ARG A 501 -39.49 -8.17 -56.86
N LYS A 502 -40.62 -7.60 -57.28
CA LYS A 502 -41.62 -6.95 -56.42
C LYS A 502 -42.27 -7.96 -55.46
N GLN A 503 -42.58 -9.17 -55.91
CA GLN A 503 -43.06 -10.25 -55.04
C GLN A 503 -41.99 -10.72 -54.05
N GLN A 504 -40.73 -10.87 -54.47
CA GLN A 504 -39.61 -11.27 -53.59
C GLN A 504 -39.23 -10.18 -52.58
N LEU A 505 -39.29 -8.90 -52.98
CA LEU A 505 -38.98 -7.75 -52.14
C LEU A 505 -40.10 -7.42 -51.15
N ALA A 506 -41.38 -7.65 -51.47
CA ALA A 506 -42.50 -7.35 -50.57
C ALA A 506 -42.34 -7.90 -49.13
N PRO A 507 -42.00 -9.19 -48.88
CA PRO A 507 -41.77 -9.69 -47.53
C PRO A 507 -40.48 -9.13 -46.89
N GLN A 508 -39.44 -8.84 -47.67
CA GLN A 508 -38.21 -8.22 -47.16
C GLN A 508 -38.46 -6.77 -46.73
N ILE A 509 -39.22 -5.99 -47.52
CA ILE A 509 -39.66 -4.64 -47.20
C ILE A 509 -40.56 -4.65 -45.96
N LYS A 510 -41.46 -5.64 -45.81
CA LYS A 510 -42.29 -5.78 -44.59
C LYS A 510 -41.43 -6.05 -43.35
N LYS A 511 -40.44 -6.95 -43.43
CA LYS A 511 -39.46 -7.18 -42.35
C LYS A 511 -38.64 -5.93 -42.05
N LEU A 512 -38.15 -5.23 -43.07
CA LEU A 512 -37.37 -3.99 -42.92
C LEU A 512 -38.19 -2.85 -42.29
N ARG A 513 -39.49 -2.76 -42.56
CA ARG A 513 -40.39 -1.81 -41.87
C ARG A 513 -40.55 -2.16 -40.39
N SER A 514 -40.73 -3.44 -40.05
CA SER A 514 -40.74 -3.88 -38.64
C SER A 514 -39.45 -3.48 -37.96
N VAL A 515 -38.30 -3.95 -38.45
CA VAL A 515 -36.99 -3.70 -37.82
C VAL A 515 -36.67 -2.20 -37.72
N ARG A 516 -37.14 -1.36 -38.65
CA ARG A 516 -37.02 0.11 -38.54
C ARG A 516 -37.93 0.71 -37.47
N GLN A 517 -39.14 0.19 -37.28
CA GLN A 517 -40.01 0.58 -36.17
C GLN A 517 -39.43 0.09 -34.84
N ASP A 518 -39.06 -1.19 -34.76
CA ASP A 518 -38.44 -1.80 -33.58
C ASP A 518 -37.18 -1.02 -33.14
N PHE A 519 -36.35 -0.62 -34.11
CA PHE A 519 -35.18 0.24 -33.89
C PHE A 519 -35.56 1.66 -33.44
N ALA A 520 -36.51 2.33 -34.11
CA ALA A 520 -36.93 3.68 -33.73
C ALA A 520 -37.57 3.73 -32.32
N GLU A 521 -38.33 2.71 -31.96
CA GLU A 521 -38.87 2.56 -30.60
C GLU A 521 -37.78 2.29 -29.57
N PHE A 522 -36.73 1.53 -29.91
CA PHE A 522 -35.59 1.31 -29.03
C PHE A 522 -34.71 2.56 -28.90
N GLU A 523 -34.47 3.28 -29.99
CA GLU A 523 -33.74 4.55 -30.03
C GLU A 523 -34.46 5.65 -29.23
N ALA A 524 -35.79 5.73 -29.33
CA ALA A 524 -36.59 6.61 -28.47
C ALA A 524 -36.43 6.28 -26.99
N LYS A 525 -36.59 5.00 -26.60
CA LYS A 525 -36.42 4.52 -25.21
C LYS A 525 -34.98 4.68 -24.70
N TYR A 526 -33.99 4.59 -25.59
CA TYR A 526 -32.58 4.87 -25.28
C TYR A 526 -32.35 6.36 -25.04
N ASN A 527 -32.83 7.24 -25.92
CA ASN A 527 -32.66 8.69 -25.79
C ASN A 527 -33.43 9.26 -24.58
N GLU A 528 -34.61 8.72 -24.26
CA GLU A 528 -35.35 9.03 -23.02
C GLU A 528 -34.53 8.66 -21.77
N LYS A 529 -34.02 7.41 -21.69
CA LYS A 529 -33.19 6.99 -20.57
C LYS A 529 -31.85 7.72 -20.49
N LYS A 530 -31.25 8.03 -21.64
CA LYS A 530 -30.00 8.79 -21.72
C LYS A 530 -30.20 10.22 -21.23
N THR A 531 -31.22 10.94 -21.72
CA THR A 531 -31.50 12.30 -21.25
C THR A 531 -31.87 12.33 -19.76
N ALA A 532 -32.60 11.33 -19.26
CA ALA A 532 -32.82 11.18 -17.81
C ALA A 532 -31.52 10.97 -17.02
N TYR A 533 -30.60 10.14 -17.52
CA TYR A 533 -29.27 9.91 -16.92
C TYR A 533 -28.39 11.18 -16.98
N ASP A 534 -28.25 11.78 -18.16
CA ASP A 534 -27.44 12.99 -18.39
C ASP A 534 -27.92 14.15 -17.50
N ASN A 535 -29.25 14.32 -17.33
CA ASN A 535 -29.83 15.29 -16.39
C ASN A 535 -29.43 15.01 -14.94
N VAL A 536 -29.49 13.74 -14.50
CA VAL A 536 -29.10 13.35 -13.13
C VAL A 536 -27.61 13.58 -12.91
N VAL A 537 -26.76 13.18 -13.86
CA VAL A 537 -25.31 13.44 -13.83
C VAL A 537 -25.03 14.94 -13.71
N ALA A 538 -25.64 15.78 -14.54
CA ALA A 538 -25.47 17.23 -14.48
C ALA A 538 -25.85 17.82 -13.11
N THR A 539 -26.87 17.31 -12.43
CA THR A 539 -27.20 17.75 -11.06
C THR A 539 -26.15 17.34 -10.01
N PHE A 540 -25.52 16.18 -10.16
CA PHE A 540 -24.44 15.74 -9.28
C PHE A 540 -23.12 16.45 -9.58
N GLU A 541 -22.78 16.70 -10.85
CA GLU A 541 -21.62 17.49 -11.26
C GLU A 541 -21.73 18.93 -10.73
N ALA A 542 -22.88 19.59 -10.92
CA ALA A 542 -23.12 20.94 -10.40
C ALA A 542 -23.02 21.01 -8.86
N ARG A 543 -23.56 20.01 -8.15
CA ARG A 543 -23.43 19.92 -6.69
C ARG A 543 -21.98 19.67 -6.25
N THR A 544 -21.23 18.88 -7.01
CA THR A 544 -19.82 18.58 -6.70
C THR A 544 -18.95 19.82 -6.90
N ALA A 545 -19.09 20.53 -8.03
CA ALA A 545 -18.39 21.78 -8.29
C ALA A 545 -18.71 22.87 -7.25
N ALA A 546 -19.96 22.94 -6.77
CA ALA A 546 -20.34 23.86 -5.68
C ALA A 546 -19.61 23.53 -4.36
N LEU A 547 -19.59 22.25 -3.96
CA LEU A 547 -18.89 21.78 -2.76
C LEU A 547 -17.36 21.94 -2.89
N GLU A 548 -16.79 21.70 -4.07
CA GLU A 548 -15.36 21.95 -4.33
C GLU A 548 -15.01 23.43 -4.21
N SER A 549 -15.88 24.34 -4.70
CA SER A 549 -15.71 25.78 -4.54
C SER A 549 -15.84 26.23 -3.07
N GLU A 550 -16.77 25.64 -2.30
CA GLU A 550 -16.94 25.90 -0.87
C GLU A 550 -15.71 25.44 -0.07
N VAL A 551 -15.23 24.22 -0.32
CA VAL A 551 -14.01 23.67 0.29
C VAL A 551 -12.76 24.45 -0.13
N ALA A 552 -12.70 25.00 -1.34
CA ALA A 552 -11.62 25.88 -1.78
C ALA A 552 -11.65 27.24 -1.04
N GLY A 553 -12.84 27.83 -0.85
CA GLY A 553 -13.03 29.05 -0.06
C GLY A 553 -12.59 28.88 1.39
N LEU A 554 -13.12 27.86 2.08
CA LEU A 554 -12.77 27.54 3.48
C LEU A 554 -11.26 27.28 3.66
N LYS A 555 -10.59 26.68 2.67
CA LYS A 555 -9.12 26.50 2.70
C LYS A 555 -8.35 27.82 2.52
N ALA A 556 -8.88 28.76 1.75
CA ALA A 556 -8.28 30.09 1.61
C ALA A 556 -8.46 30.92 2.89
N GLU A 557 -9.64 30.87 3.51
CA GLU A 557 -9.93 31.51 4.80
C GLU A 557 -9.01 30.99 5.91
N VAL A 558 -8.87 29.66 6.05
CA VAL A 558 -7.93 29.05 7.01
C VAL A 558 -6.48 29.49 6.76
N ALA A 559 -6.05 29.57 5.50
CA ALA A 559 -4.69 30.03 5.17
C ALA A 559 -4.47 31.53 5.46
N GLU A 560 -5.49 32.37 5.28
CA GLU A 560 -5.42 33.79 5.70
C GLU A 560 -5.35 33.90 7.23
N ASP A 561 -6.18 33.16 7.97
CA ASP A 561 -6.21 33.22 9.43
C ASP A 561 -4.96 32.59 10.08
N GLU A 562 -4.38 31.53 9.51
CA GLU A 562 -3.07 31.01 9.92
C GLU A 562 -1.96 32.07 9.72
N SER A 563 -1.96 32.75 8.56
CA SER A 563 -1.04 33.85 8.27
C SER A 563 -1.22 35.03 9.23
N ARG A 564 -2.47 35.42 9.49
CA ARG A 564 -2.87 36.47 10.45
C ARG A 564 -2.44 36.11 11.87
N TYR A 565 -2.64 34.87 12.30
CA TYR A 565 -2.21 34.34 13.58
C TYR A 565 -0.70 34.38 13.73
N HIS A 566 0.06 33.90 12.73
CA HIS A 566 1.53 33.94 12.76
C HIS A 566 2.08 35.37 12.78
N LEU A 567 1.49 36.30 12.02
CA LEU A 567 1.86 37.72 12.06
C LEU A 567 1.59 38.32 13.44
N LEU A 568 0.41 38.10 14.00
CA LEU A 568 0.02 38.63 15.32
C LEU A 568 0.86 38.02 16.44
N HIS A 569 1.20 36.73 16.36
CA HIS A 569 2.08 36.04 17.31
C HIS A 569 3.52 36.61 17.27
N CYS A 570 4.06 36.88 16.09
CA CYS A 570 5.35 37.56 15.92
C CYS A 570 5.34 39.00 16.49
N GLN A 571 4.26 39.74 16.28
CA GLN A 571 4.06 41.07 16.86
C GLN A 571 3.96 41.00 18.40
N LEU A 572 3.15 40.09 18.93
CA LEU A 572 2.99 39.87 20.37
C LEU A 572 4.35 39.54 21.00
N HIS A 573 5.08 38.54 20.50
CA HIS A 573 6.42 38.20 20.99
C HIS A 573 7.41 39.38 20.93
N THR A 574 7.33 40.22 19.88
CA THR A 574 8.17 41.43 19.77
C THR A 574 7.79 42.50 20.79
N THR A 575 6.49 42.74 21.00
CA THR A 575 6.02 43.65 22.06
C THR A 575 6.37 43.13 23.45
N ASP A 576 6.29 41.82 23.67
CA ASP A 576 6.63 41.16 24.93
C ASP A 576 8.13 41.28 25.25
N GLN A 577 9.01 41.13 24.25
CA GLN A 577 10.43 41.44 24.39
C GLN A 577 10.71 42.93 24.64
N ASN A 578 9.94 43.83 24.02
CA ASN A 578 10.11 45.28 24.23
C ASN A 578 9.60 45.73 25.60
N ILE A 579 8.49 45.17 26.09
CA ILE A 579 8.02 45.32 27.47
C ILE A 579 9.11 44.83 28.42
N LYS A 580 9.66 43.63 28.23
CA LYS A 580 10.78 43.12 29.05
C LYS A 580 11.98 44.07 29.07
N LYS A 581 12.42 44.59 27.92
CA LYS A 581 13.48 45.62 27.83
C LYS A 581 13.15 46.92 28.57
N VAL A 582 11.87 47.30 28.64
CA VAL A 582 11.37 48.51 29.33
C VAL A 582 11.10 48.29 30.83
N THR A 583 10.82 47.05 31.27
CA THR A 583 10.58 46.74 32.69
C THR A 583 11.83 46.29 33.45
N SER A 584 12.77 45.61 32.77
CA SER A 584 14.00 45.03 33.35
C SER A 584 15.23 45.24 32.47
N GLY A 585 15.28 46.36 31.74
CA GLY A 585 16.52 46.83 31.10
C GLY A 585 17.25 47.85 31.97
N PRO A 586 18.55 48.10 31.72
CA PRO A 586 19.38 48.97 32.58
C PRO A 586 18.93 50.44 32.63
N ALA A 587 18.15 50.90 31.65
CA ALA A 587 17.50 52.22 31.71
C ALA A 587 16.34 52.26 32.72
N ALA A 588 15.61 51.15 32.88
CA ALA A 588 14.50 51.01 33.81
C ALA A 588 15.00 50.81 35.25
N GLU A 589 16.06 50.03 35.43
CA GLU A 589 16.72 49.84 36.74
C GLU A 589 17.25 51.17 37.29
N ARG A 590 18.02 51.92 36.48
CA ARG A 590 18.47 53.29 36.82
C ARG A 590 17.31 54.25 37.13
N LEU A 591 16.14 54.05 36.52
CA LEU A 591 14.97 54.88 36.79
C LEU A 591 14.30 54.47 38.11
N ARG A 592 14.23 53.16 38.43
CA ARG A 592 13.78 52.65 39.73
C ARG A 592 14.68 53.16 40.84
N GLU A 593 16.00 52.98 40.72
CA GLU A 593 17.02 53.49 41.65
C GLU A 593 16.81 54.99 41.93
N LYS A 594 16.68 55.81 40.87
CA LYS A 594 16.50 57.26 40.97
C LYS A 594 15.16 57.68 41.61
N TYR A 595 14.12 56.86 41.51
CA TYR A 595 12.87 57.09 42.25
C TYR A 595 12.94 56.56 43.69
N GLU A 596 13.71 55.50 43.95
CA GLU A 596 13.93 54.96 45.29
C GLU A 596 14.82 55.88 46.15
N THR A 597 15.85 56.52 45.59
CA THR A 597 16.61 57.56 46.31
C THR A 597 15.73 58.75 46.62
N LYS A 598 14.93 59.23 45.65
CA LYS A 598 13.96 60.31 45.85
C LYS A 598 12.87 59.97 46.87
N LEU A 599 12.47 58.71 46.97
CA LEU A 599 11.53 58.25 47.99
C LEU A 599 12.18 58.36 49.38
N LYS A 600 13.42 57.89 49.54
CA LYS A 600 14.18 58.01 50.79
C LYS A 600 14.43 59.47 51.19
N GLU A 601 14.82 60.32 50.25
CA GLU A 601 14.93 61.78 50.44
C GLU A 601 13.60 62.39 50.94
N ALA A 602 12.46 61.97 50.38
CA ALA A 602 11.13 62.43 50.79
C ALA A 602 10.67 61.85 52.14
N GLU A 603 11.04 60.61 52.47
CA GLU A 603 10.78 59.96 53.76
C GLU A 603 11.61 60.63 54.88
N GLU A 604 12.87 60.95 54.63
CA GLU A 604 13.72 61.73 55.54
C GLU A 604 13.17 63.16 55.72
N ALA A 605 12.80 63.84 54.63
CA ALA A 605 12.20 65.17 54.70
C ALA A 605 10.86 65.17 55.46
N THR A 606 9.99 64.19 55.24
CA THR A 606 8.72 64.08 55.97
C THR A 606 8.91 63.64 57.42
N LYS A 607 9.96 62.88 57.76
CA LYS A 607 10.36 62.61 59.14
C LYS A 607 10.83 63.89 59.85
N ALA A 608 11.72 64.66 59.24
CA ALA A 608 12.19 65.94 59.77
C ALA A 608 11.04 66.96 59.93
N LEU A 609 10.08 66.99 59.00
CA LEU A 609 8.87 67.80 59.12
C LEU A 609 7.93 67.33 60.25
N ARG A 610 7.85 66.01 60.53
CA ARG A 610 7.11 65.48 61.70
C ARG A 610 7.79 65.82 63.03
N GLU A 611 9.11 65.75 63.08
CA GLU A 611 9.90 66.17 64.25
C GLU A 611 9.70 67.67 64.51
N ARG A 612 9.82 68.51 63.48
CA ARG A 612 9.53 69.95 63.58
C ARG A 612 8.06 70.25 63.90
N GLN A 613 7.10 69.46 63.41
CA GLN A 613 5.69 69.58 63.80
C GLN A 613 5.47 69.23 65.28
N ARG A 614 6.26 68.30 65.83
CA ARG A 614 6.24 67.97 67.27
C ARG A 614 6.81 69.11 68.10
N GLU A 615 7.98 69.65 67.74
CA GLU A 615 8.56 70.84 68.38
C GLU A 615 7.56 72.02 68.39
N ILE A 616 6.88 72.25 67.26
CA ILE A 616 5.83 73.27 67.14
C ILE A 616 4.64 72.95 68.05
N LYS A 617 4.16 71.70 68.15
CA LYS A 617 3.07 71.34 69.07
C LYS A 617 3.45 71.53 70.54
N ASP A 618 4.65 71.11 70.92
CA ASP A 618 5.15 71.20 72.29
C ASP A 618 5.34 72.67 72.71
N THR A 619 5.74 73.55 71.78
CA THR A 619 5.85 75.02 72.00
C THR A 619 4.54 75.81 71.77
N HIS A 620 3.57 75.26 71.05
CA HIS A 620 2.31 75.96 70.76
C HIS A 620 1.45 76.18 72.02
N THR A 621 1.49 75.24 72.98
CA THR A 621 0.74 75.35 74.24
C THR A 621 1.25 76.49 75.13
N THR A 622 2.58 76.65 75.23
CA THR A 622 3.21 77.77 75.97
C THR A 622 3.06 79.09 75.22
N GLY A 623 3.13 79.08 73.88
CA GLY A 623 2.85 80.25 73.05
C GLY A 623 1.41 80.75 73.18
N LEU A 624 0.41 79.86 73.18
CA LEU A 624 -1.00 80.22 73.40
C LEU A 624 -1.23 80.82 74.80
N SER A 625 -0.65 80.23 75.84
CA SER A 625 -0.71 80.78 77.21
C SER A 625 -0.19 82.22 77.28
N GLN A 626 0.92 82.52 76.60
CA GLN A 626 1.45 83.89 76.53
C GLN A 626 0.54 84.84 75.72
N ILE A 627 -0.06 84.35 74.62
CA ILE A 627 -1.01 85.11 73.81
C ILE A 627 -2.29 85.42 74.58
N ASP A 628 -2.82 84.48 75.36
CA ASP A 628 -4.04 84.69 76.16
C ASP A 628 -3.81 85.69 77.31
N ILE A 629 -2.68 85.60 78.02
CA ILE A 629 -2.25 86.60 79.00
C ILE A 629 -2.14 87.99 78.35
N MET A 630 -1.59 88.07 77.13
CA MET A 630 -1.46 89.33 76.40
C MET A 630 -2.82 89.85 75.89
N ASN A 631 -3.73 88.97 75.48
CA ASN A 631 -5.09 89.30 75.05
C ASN A 631 -5.95 89.81 76.22
N ASP A 632 -5.84 89.22 77.41
CA ASP A 632 -6.53 89.74 78.60
C ASP A 632 -5.92 91.07 79.07
N MET A 633 -4.61 91.28 78.91
CA MET A 633 -3.99 92.60 79.08
C MET A 633 -4.56 93.63 78.09
N ILE A 634 -4.72 93.25 76.82
CA ILE A 634 -5.33 94.07 75.76
C ILE A 634 -6.81 94.35 76.08
N ARG A 635 -7.59 93.37 76.57
CA ARG A 635 -8.98 93.58 77.03
C ARG A 635 -9.06 94.54 78.21
N LEU A 636 -8.14 94.45 79.17
CA LEU A 636 -8.10 95.36 80.33
C LEU A 636 -7.78 96.80 79.88
N LEU A 637 -6.87 96.96 78.91
CA LEU A 637 -6.59 98.25 78.26
C LEU A 637 -7.79 98.73 77.41
N GLN A 638 -8.47 97.85 76.68
CA GLN A 638 -9.67 98.19 75.90
C GLN A 638 -10.86 98.55 76.78
N LEU A 639 -11.03 97.94 77.95
CA LEU A 639 -12.05 98.32 78.93
C LEU A 639 -11.78 99.73 79.49
N LYS A 640 -10.52 100.04 79.83
CA LYS A 640 -10.11 101.42 80.18
C LYS A 640 -10.35 102.41 79.03
N LEU A 641 -10.07 102.01 77.79
CA LEU A 641 -10.24 102.84 76.60
C LEU A 641 -11.72 103.02 76.21
N ASN A 642 -12.58 102.03 76.46
CA ASN A 642 -14.03 102.11 76.24
C ASN A 642 -14.73 102.95 77.33
N LEU A 643 -14.27 102.85 78.59
CA LEU A 643 -14.66 103.81 79.64
C LEU A 643 -14.26 105.25 79.28
N ALA A 644 -13.10 105.45 78.62
CA ALA A 644 -12.70 106.76 78.09
C ALA A 644 -13.49 107.20 76.83
N ARG A 645 -14.00 106.25 76.03
CA ARG A 645 -14.80 106.53 74.82
C ARG A 645 -16.30 106.70 75.08
N GLY A 646 -16.79 106.44 76.29
CA GLY A 646 -18.17 106.77 76.69
C GLY A 646 -18.53 108.26 76.70
N ILE A 647 -17.60 109.14 76.32
CA ILE A 647 -17.72 110.61 76.38
C ILE A 647 -17.77 111.27 74.97
N ALA A 648 -17.46 110.54 73.88
CA ALA A 648 -17.57 111.06 72.51
C ALA A 648 -17.94 109.93 71.51
N GLY A 649 -19.01 110.11 70.73
CA GLY A 649 -19.63 109.05 69.92
C GLY A 649 -19.88 109.39 68.43
N GLY A 650 -20.67 108.53 67.77
CA GLY A 650 -20.91 108.51 66.31
C GLY A 650 -20.01 107.50 65.58
N GLY A 651 -20.46 106.78 64.54
CA GLY A 651 -21.76 106.74 63.86
C GLY A 651 -21.91 105.48 62.96
N LEU A 652 -23.05 105.33 62.27
CA LEU A 652 -23.49 104.08 61.58
C LEU A 652 -22.82 103.76 60.22
N GLU A 653 -22.72 102.45 59.95
CA GLU A 653 -22.99 101.67 58.71
C GLU A 653 -22.83 102.25 57.28
N GLY A 654 -22.17 101.46 56.39
CA GLY A 654 -22.83 100.99 55.14
C GLY A 654 -22.19 101.18 53.73
N MET A 655 -22.19 100.07 52.94
CA MET A 655 -22.49 99.97 51.47
C MET A 655 -21.39 99.96 50.35
N MET A 656 -21.70 99.23 49.24
CA MET A 656 -21.09 99.13 47.86
C MET A 656 -19.72 98.42 47.69
N GLY A 657 -19.33 97.84 46.52
CA GLY A 657 -19.90 97.61 45.14
C GLY A 657 -18.77 97.14 44.16
N GLY A 658 -18.91 96.69 42.89
CA GLY A 658 -20.01 96.33 41.96
C GLY A 658 -19.50 96.10 40.49
N MET A 659 -20.33 95.54 39.55
CA MET A 659 -20.14 95.49 38.04
C MET A 659 -19.01 94.57 37.47
N SER A 660 -18.82 94.20 36.17
CA SER A 660 -19.53 94.10 34.84
C SER A 660 -18.62 93.24 33.87
N GLY A 661 -18.89 92.79 32.61
CA GLY A 661 -19.95 92.90 31.57
C GLY A 661 -19.55 93.74 30.33
N GLY A 662 -19.58 93.33 29.02
CA GLY A 662 -19.77 92.03 28.31
C GLY A 662 -19.94 92.15 26.75
N GLY A 663 -19.49 91.17 25.93
CA GLY A 663 -19.56 91.10 24.42
C GLY A 663 -18.56 90.05 23.83
N ALA A 664 -18.67 89.33 22.69
CA ALA A 664 -19.12 89.55 21.28
C ALA A 664 -17.95 89.89 20.29
N SER A 665 -17.78 89.36 19.04
CA SER A 665 -18.40 88.27 18.23
C SER A 665 -17.59 87.98 16.92
N VAL A 666 -17.99 86.98 16.07
CA VAL A 666 -17.50 86.62 14.68
C VAL A 666 -16.10 85.95 14.57
N GLY A 667 -15.76 85.00 13.66
CA GLY A 667 -16.52 84.19 12.66
C GLY A 667 -15.62 83.44 11.62
N GLY A 668 -16.18 82.49 10.84
CA GLY A 668 -15.51 81.66 9.78
C GLY A 668 -15.43 80.15 10.14
N GLN A 669 -16.17 79.22 9.50
CA GLN A 669 -16.06 78.60 8.14
C GLN A 669 -14.80 77.70 7.97
N THR A 670 -14.88 76.47 7.41
CA THR A 670 -15.83 75.87 6.44
C THR A 670 -16.38 74.46 6.79
N PHE A 671 -17.26 73.95 5.92
CA PHE A 671 -17.82 72.58 5.74
C PHE A 671 -16.74 71.49 5.52
N ASP A 672 -17.00 70.18 5.47
CA ASP A 672 -18.23 69.45 5.04
C ASP A 672 -18.46 68.08 5.76
N THR A 673 -19.43 67.29 5.25
CA THR A 673 -20.22 66.20 5.85
C THR A 673 -19.62 64.78 5.73
N GLY A 674 -20.10 63.84 6.56
CA GLY A 674 -19.72 62.41 6.51
C GLY A 674 -20.40 61.54 7.59
N SER A 675 -21.44 60.81 7.22
CA SER A 675 -22.41 60.10 8.08
C SER A 675 -21.94 58.84 8.85
N ALA A 676 -22.43 58.73 10.11
CA ALA A 676 -23.06 57.56 10.75
C ALA A 676 -22.27 56.28 11.15
N ASN A 677 -22.82 55.62 12.19
CA ASN A 677 -22.47 54.33 12.83
C ASN A 677 -21.07 54.24 13.49
N VAL A 678 -20.86 53.68 14.68
CA VAL A 678 -21.58 52.69 15.52
C VAL A 678 -21.52 51.25 14.98
N LEU A 679 -20.41 50.56 15.24
CA LEU A 679 -20.38 49.46 16.21
C LEU A 679 -18.94 49.05 16.59
N GLN A 680 -18.82 48.05 17.46
CA GLN A 680 -17.57 47.59 18.07
C GLN A 680 -16.77 46.68 17.13
N LEU A 681 -15.44 46.83 17.19
CA LEU A 681 -14.54 45.77 17.67
C LEU A 681 -13.40 46.41 18.48
#